data_AF-A0A2T7NBE0-F1
#
_entry.id   AF-A0A2T7NBE0-F1
#
_cell.length_a   1.000
_cell.length_b   1.000
_cell.length_c   1.000
_cell.angle_alpha   90.00
_cell.angle_beta   90.00
_cell.angle_gamma   90.00
#
_symmetry.space_group_name_H-M   'P 1'
#
loop_
_entity.id
_entity.type
_entity.pdbx_description
1 polymer ?
#
loop_
_entity_poly.entity_id
_entity_poly.type
_entity_poly.pdbx_seq_one_letter_code
_entity_poly.pdbx_strand_id
1 'polypeptide(L)'
;MMADDKGEATEVTKSPAGSKLESLSREDLIKFVKKQLLLLQRERTKAEDLQKKLTSALEVTGNKTDDTDEVQELKNQLQTLTDERDEAINAYNTVQCSQEASAIRIQELEKQCLVLEEENVLLQQRFVKLESKNKELIEQLECMEMKDASLKSSLQCMQEEQAQLAKQNKELEVVKSNQEALIADLENSLREIGSLEEEHEILKHKLALAENCIEELKAALKNKEVDALQESSTEEQLMCKVEELRKHSENLFTENEQLKIDLASKIAELSKIRRHAEVETLSEHLTEKQEKQISKEGVSEVSDSESLISELRVQLQIALDQLKELSSQKEAMKDFWSKNKQKNQTLAVQMKMCQNSSPEECCARQDIHNDDTNSKDESAEDLVKMAELKANLQLTIVERQKLFEELAHLREVHETAAFELAELQQEHDSLKTEADQLRGQLGEWEHLMDMVKRERDSLATELETTESHEDHFRQELELIMNSMHEALAERDSLQDEVFRMTEKDGVWQLLVHRSLMDEITQMKSMTTGIIAERDRLQAELDSIMAAKGESSVKAEVLACKLQDMQTAFDNLEREKESTTVLLQLAQEKESQMIEELAASQEKIHSLETSLQEKQNELNELHREQGEIRQREEAAKAQVKTTLEQLEDRKNYTIELEEQVFELSNSLTEAKKRCGNLREQFEAAMQDKSESIEFSHEIEDLHSQKAELEQQLEKKMAEFLTLQKELSDKTKLVEQVEERCTELVKDLEKERKQIAIEREGLKEGEAEIIAKFQELQQELGERHQHLEKGEGHTKGAAAADDRHAVGHQAGNGVQDGKF
;
A
#
# COMPACT_ATOMS: atom_id res chain seq x y z
N MET A 1 1.75 -30.88 6.40
CA MET A 1 1.10 -32.04 5.75
C MET A 1 -0.26 -31.54 5.27
N MET A 2 -0.44 -31.40 3.96
CA MET A 2 -1.76 -31.22 3.35
C MET A 2 -2.03 -32.43 2.46
N ALA A 3 -3.29 -32.80 2.30
CA ALA A 3 -3.72 -33.82 1.36
C ALA A 3 -4.42 -33.13 0.19
N ASP A 4 -4.08 -33.54 -1.03
CA ASP A 4 -4.71 -33.00 -2.24
C ASP A 4 -6.18 -33.42 -2.28
N ASP A 5 -7.08 -32.47 -2.55
CA ASP A 5 -8.41 -32.77 -3.09
C ASP A 5 -8.56 -32.13 -4.47
N LYS A 6 -9.30 -32.78 -5.36
CA LYS A 6 -9.24 -32.54 -6.80
C LYS A 6 -10.47 -31.81 -7.29
N GLY A 7 -10.28 -30.61 -7.84
CA GLY A 7 -11.33 -29.89 -8.55
C GLY A 7 -11.81 -30.66 -9.78
N GLU A 8 -13.09 -31.08 -9.78
CA GLU A 8 -13.77 -31.52 -10.99
C GLU A 8 -14.07 -30.32 -11.90
N ALA A 9 -13.68 -30.41 -13.16
CA ALA A 9 -13.95 -29.38 -14.14
C ALA A 9 -15.39 -29.50 -14.66
N THR A 10 -16.23 -28.50 -14.40
CA THR A 10 -17.61 -28.46 -14.91
C THR A 10 -17.66 -28.10 -16.39
N GLU A 11 -18.11 -29.03 -17.22
CA GLU A 11 -18.31 -28.77 -18.66
C GLU A 11 -19.43 -27.76 -18.91
N VAL A 12 -19.12 -26.66 -19.59
CA VAL A 12 -20.11 -25.70 -20.08
C VAL A 12 -20.82 -26.29 -21.31
N THR A 13 -21.83 -27.13 -21.06
CA THR A 13 -22.70 -27.68 -22.09
C THR A 13 -23.64 -26.61 -22.64
N LYS A 14 -23.80 -26.57 -23.97
CA LYS A 14 -24.66 -25.59 -24.65
C LYS A 14 -26.14 -25.95 -24.43
N SER A 15 -26.92 -25.03 -23.85
CA SER A 15 -28.37 -25.16 -23.79
C SER A 15 -28.99 -25.25 -25.20
N PRO A 16 -29.91 -26.19 -25.45
CA PRO A 16 -30.65 -26.25 -26.71
C PRO A 16 -31.68 -25.11 -26.83
N ALA A 17 -32.29 -24.96 -28.01
CA ALA A 17 -33.13 -23.82 -28.38
C ALA A 17 -34.28 -23.55 -27.39
N GLY A 18 -34.42 -22.29 -26.97
CA GLY A 18 -35.35 -21.86 -25.93
C GLY A 18 -36.81 -22.21 -26.22
N SER A 19 -37.45 -22.85 -25.25
CA SER A 19 -38.87 -23.21 -25.28
C SER A 19 -39.74 -22.07 -24.74
N LYS A 20 -40.99 -21.97 -25.19
CA LYS A 20 -41.93 -20.90 -24.78
C LYS A 20 -42.28 -20.89 -23.28
N LEU A 21 -41.85 -21.90 -22.53
CA LEU A 21 -42.06 -22.02 -21.08
C LEU A 21 -41.03 -21.18 -20.28
N GLU A 22 -39.81 -21.02 -20.79
CA GLU A 22 -38.71 -20.34 -20.09
C GLU A 22 -38.90 -18.83 -20.00
N SER A 23 -39.78 -18.25 -20.84
CA SER A 23 -40.14 -16.83 -20.85
C SER A 23 -41.33 -16.45 -19.96
N LEU A 24 -41.91 -17.40 -19.20
CA LEU A 24 -43.09 -17.14 -18.35
C LEU A 24 -42.68 -16.63 -16.96
N SER A 25 -43.49 -15.73 -16.39
CA SER A 25 -43.32 -15.32 -15.00
C SER A 25 -43.53 -16.51 -14.05
N ARG A 26 -42.93 -16.47 -12.85
CA ARG A 26 -43.10 -17.54 -11.83
C ARG A 26 -44.57 -17.85 -11.55
N GLU A 27 -45.42 -16.82 -11.52
CA GLU A 27 -46.86 -16.99 -11.29
C GLU A 27 -47.60 -17.52 -12.50
N ASP A 28 -47.21 -17.15 -13.73
CA ASP A 28 -47.84 -17.65 -14.95
C ASP A 28 -47.41 -19.09 -15.26
N LEU A 29 -46.18 -19.48 -14.92
CA LEU A 29 -45.73 -20.87 -14.94
C LEU A 29 -46.50 -21.72 -13.92
N ILE A 30 -46.74 -21.19 -12.70
CA ILE A 30 -47.60 -21.86 -11.70
C ILE A 30 -49.06 -21.97 -12.18
N LYS A 31 -49.62 -20.93 -12.83
CA LYS A 31 -50.95 -21.00 -13.46
C LYS A 31 -51.00 -22.04 -14.58
N PHE A 32 -49.96 -22.10 -15.42
CA PHE A 32 -49.84 -23.07 -16.51
C PHE A 32 -49.77 -24.50 -15.98
N VAL A 33 -48.87 -24.81 -15.03
CA VAL A 33 -48.75 -26.14 -14.42
C VAL A 33 -50.05 -26.54 -13.70
N LYS A 34 -50.70 -25.63 -12.96
CA LYS A 34 -52.02 -25.91 -12.36
C LYS A 34 -53.11 -26.20 -13.41
N LYS A 35 -53.09 -25.51 -14.55
CA LYS A 35 -54.02 -25.74 -15.66
C LYS A 35 -53.76 -27.10 -16.33
N GLN A 36 -52.51 -27.46 -16.59
CA GLN A 36 -52.15 -28.78 -17.14
C GLN A 36 -52.47 -29.91 -16.14
N LEU A 37 -52.28 -29.70 -14.84
CA LEU A 37 -52.63 -30.68 -13.80
C LEU A 37 -54.17 -30.90 -13.70
N LEU A 38 -54.96 -29.84 -13.83
CA LEU A 38 -56.43 -29.93 -13.90
C LEU A 38 -56.91 -30.60 -15.21
N LEU A 39 -56.20 -30.40 -16.32
CA LEU A 39 -56.43 -31.15 -17.56
C LEU A 39 -56.10 -32.63 -17.35
N LEU A 40 -54.89 -32.98 -16.90
CA LEU A 40 -54.47 -34.35 -16.57
C LEU A 40 -55.47 -35.09 -15.68
N GLN A 41 -56.00 -34.44 -14.63
CA GLN A 41 -57.03 -35.07 -13.77
C GLN A 41 -58.34 -35.36 -14.53
N ARG A 42 -58.73 -34.48 -15.45
CA ARG A 42 -59.95 -34.60 -16.25
C ARG A 42 -59.80 -35.62 -17.39
N GLU A 43 -58.66 -35.61 -18.07
CA GLU A 43 -58.26 -36.58 -19.09
C GLU A 43 -58.11 -37.98 -18.49
N ARG A 44 -57.52 -38.10 -17.29
CA ARG A 44 -57.48 -39.37 -16.53
C ARG A 44 -58.89 -39.90 -16.24
N THR A 45 -59.84 -39.09 -15.79
CA THR A 45 -61.20 -39.57 -15.55
C THR A 45 -61.92 -39.99 -16.84
N LYS A 46 -61.68 -39.31 -17.98
CA LYS A 46 -62.12 -39.79 -19.29
C LYS A 46 -61.49 -41.15 -19.62
N ALA A 47 -60.18 -41.30 -19.43
CA ALA A 47 -59.46 -42.54 -19.73
C ALA A 47 -59.99 -43.71 -18.88
N GLU A 48 -60.24 -43.51 -17.58
CA GLU A 48 -60.85 -44.53 -16.71
C GLU A 48 -62.27 -44.94 -17.16
N ASP A 49 -63.07 -44.01 -17.71
CA ASP A 49 -64.41 -44.33 -18.25
C ASP A 49 -64.37 -44.91 -19.68
N LEU A 50 -63.44 -44.48 -20.52
CA LEU A 50 -63.20 -45.06 -21.86
C LEU A 50 -62.64 -46.47 -21.76
N GLN A 51 -61.76 -46.74 -20.79
CA GLN A 51 -61.21 -48.07 -20.53
C GLN A 51 -62.28 -49.04 -20.02
N LYS A 52 -63.25 -48.59 -19.21
CA LYS A 52 -64.46 -49.36 -18.85
C LYS A 52 -65.36 -49.64 -20.05
N LYS A 53 -65.53 -48.67 -20.97
CA LYS A 53 -66.28 -48.87 -22.22
C LYS A 53 -65.57 -49.87 -23.14
N LEU A 54 -64.25 -49.82 -23.24
CA LEU A 54 -63.47 -50.75 -24.05
C LEU A 54 -63.54 -52.19 -23.51
N THR A 55 -63.43 -52.39 -22.19
CA THR A 55 -63.62 -53.74 -21.61
C THR A 55 -65.05 -54.25 -21.77
N SER A 56 -66.07 -53.42 -21.53
CA SER A 56 -67.47 -53.85 -21.74
C SER A 56 -67.86 -54.05 -23.21
N ALA A 57 -67.20 -53.39 -24.16
CA ALA A 57 -67.33 -53.69 -25.60
C ALA A 57 -66.70 -55.06 -25.93
N LEU A 58 -65.48 -55.32 -25.46
CA LEU A 58 -64.78 -56.59 -25.64
C LEU A 58 -65.51 -57.80 -25.02
N GLU A 59 -66.22 -57.61 -23.90
CA GLU A 59 -67.07 -58.65 -23.30
C GLU A 59 -68.34 -58.97 -24.11
N VAL A 60 -68.78 -58.07 -24.99
CA VAL A 60 -69.99 -58.25 -25.83
C VAL A 60 -69.66 -58.86 -27.19
N THR A 61 -68.48 -58.64 -27.76
CA THR A 61 -68.10 -59.09 -29.11
C THR A 61 -67.29 -60.40 -29.12
N GLY A 62 -67.92 -61.51 -28.76
CA GLY A 62 -67.33 -62.83 -28.95
C GLY A 62 -67.16 -63.20 -30.44
N ASN A 63 -65.91 -63.30 -30.90
CA ASN A 63 -65.49 -63.72 -32.26
C ASN A 63 -66.07 -62.89 -33.43
N LYS A 64 -65.47 -61.73 -33.70
CA LYS A 64 -65.26 -61.18 -35.05
C LYS A 64 -64.02 -60.28 -35.07
N THR A 65 -63.51 -59.98 -36.27
CA THR A 65 -62.26 -59.25 -36.52
C THR A 65 -62.32 -57.79 -36.04
N ASP A 66 -61.15 -57.19 -35.82
CA ASP A 66 -60.95 -55.85 -35.21
C ASP A 66 -61.68 -54.66 -35.88
N ASP A 67 -62.27 -54.85 -37.06
CA ASP A 67 -62.94 -53.82 -37.85
C ASP A 67 -64.35 -53.48 -37.30
N THR A 68 -64.39 -52.75 -36.20
CA THR A 68 -65.52 -51.88 -35.86
C THR A 68 -64.99 -50.47 -35.61
N ASP A 69 -65.49 -49.48 -36.35
CA ASP A 69 -64.98 -48.10 -36.32
C ASP A 69 -64.96 -47.54 -34.90
N GLU A 70 -65.97 -47.87 -34.09
CA GLU A 70 -66.12 -47.45 -32.69
C GLU A 70 -64.99 -47.97 -31.77
N VAL A 71 -64.45 -49.17 -32.02
CA VAL A 71 -63.31 -49.71 -31.26
C VAL A 71 -62.01 -49.02 -31.68
N GLN A 72 -61.82 -48.75 -32.98
CA GLN A 72 -60.63 -48.05 -33.48
C GLN A 72 -60.63 -46.55 -33.10
N GLU A 73 -61.80 -45.92 -33.08
CA GLU A 73 -62.06 -44.58 -32.55
C GLU A 73 -61.67 -44.50 -31.06
N LEU A 74 -62.15 -45.44 -30.22
CA LEU A 74 -61.77 -45.53 -28.80
C LEU A 74 -60.25 -45.76 -28.61
N LYS A 75 -59.62 -46.53 -29.49
CA LYS A 75 -58.18 -46.83 -29.47
C LYS A 75 -57.34 -45.61 -29.83
N ASN A 76 -57.75 -44.85 -30.85
CA ASN A 76 -57.15 -43.57 -31.23
C ASN A 76 -57.30 -42.53 -30.11
N GLN A 77 -58.48 -42.43 -29.49
CA GLN A 77 -58.71 -41.53 -28.35
C GLN A 77 -57.82 -41.90 -27.15
N LEU A 78 -57.68 -43.20 -26.83
CA LEU A 78 -56.74 -43.66 -25.79
C LEU A 78 -55.28 -43.37 -26.13
N GLN A 79 -54.88 -43.42 -27.40
CA GLN A 79 -53.54 -43.02 -27.82
C GLN A 79 -53.32 -41.52 -27.58
N THR A 80 -54.22 -40.65 -28.06
CA THR A 80 -54.10 -39.19 -27.82
C THR A 80 -54.09 -38.82 -26.33
N LEU A 81 -54.88 -39.52 -25.50
CA LEU A 81 -54.86 -39.35 -24.04
C LEU A 81 -53.53 -39.81 -23.40
N THR A 82 -52.82 -40.74 -24.02
CA THR A 82 -51.49 -41.20 -23.58
C THR A 82 -50.41 -40.22 -24.04
N ASP A 83 -50.50 -39.72 -25.27
CA ASP A 83 -49.58 -38.72 -25.82
C ASP A 83 -49.66 -37.39 -25.04
N GLU A 84 -50.88 -36.90 -24.76
CA GLU A 84 -51.09 -35.72 -23.90
C GLU A 84 -50.58 -35.93 -22.46
N ARG A 85 -50.71 -37.15 -21.92
CA ARG A 85 -50.16 -37.50 -20.60
C ARG A 85 -48.63 -37.38 -20.59
N ASP A 86 -47.98 -37.93 -21.61
CA ASP A 86 -46.52 -38.01 -21.67
C ASP A 86 -45.88 -36.67 -22.07
N GLU A 87 -46.56 -35.85 -22.88
CA GLU A 87 -46.21 -34.45 -23.08
C GLU A 87 -46.30 -33.64 -21.77
N ALA A 88 -47.37 -33.84 -20.98
CA ALA A 88 -47.52 -33.16 -19.69
C ALA A 88 -46.52 -33.65 -18.62
N ILE A 89 -46.13 -34.92 -18.63
CA ILE A 89 -45.03 -35.46 -17.79
C ILE A 89 -43.69 -34.84 -18.20
N ASN A 90 -43.41 -34.76 -19.50
CA ASN A 90 -42.19 -34.11 -19.99
C ASN A 90 -42.14 -32.62 -19.61
N ALA A 91 -43.25 -31.89 -19.76
CA ALA A 91 -43.34 -30.50 -19.32
C ALA A 91 -43.14 -30.34 -17.80
N TYR A 92 -43.69 -31.24 -16.98
CA TYR A 92 -43.45 -31.25 -15.54
C TYR A 92 -41.97 -31.49 -15.21
N ASN A 93 -41.34 -32.50 -15.82
CA ASN A 93 -39.93 -32.83 -15.62
C ASN A 93 -39.02 -31.65 -16.03
N THR A 94 -39.29 -30.99 -17.15
CA THR A 94 -38.55 -29.79 -17.58
C THR A 94 -38.64 -28.65 -16.56
N VAL A 95 -39.83 -28.39 -16.01
CA VAL A 95 -40.02 -27.38 -14.95
C VAL A 95 -39.32 -27.79 -13.65
N GLN A 96 -39.32 -29.07 -13.29
CA GLN A 96 -38.62 -29.57 -12.11
C GLN A 96 -37.10 -29.37 -12.24
N CYS A 97 -36.48 -29.81 -13.34
CA CYS A 97 -35.04 -29.62 -13.57
C CYS A 97 -34.65 -28.14 -13.65
N SER A 98 -35.53 -27.27 -14.16
CA SER A 98 -35.35 -25.81 -14.13
C SER A 98 -35.34 -25.26 -12.69
N GLN A 99 -36.23 -25.74 -11.83
CA GLN A 99 -36.23 -25.36 -10.40
C GLN A 99 -35.02 -25.90 -9.64
N GLU A 100 -34.60 -27.14 -9.91
CA GLU A 100 -33.41 -27.75 -9.31
C GLU A 100 -32.14 -26.97 -9.69
N ALA A 101 -31.96 -26.63 -10.97
CA ALA A 101 -30.86 -25.78 -11.44
C ALA A 101 -30.90 -24.37 -10.81
N SER A 102 -32.09 -23.79 -10.64
CA SER A 102 -32.25 -22.50 -9.95
C SER A 102 -31.92 -22.59 -8.45
N ALA A 103 -32.24 -23.70 -7.78
CA ALA A 103 -31.95 -23.89 -6.36
C ALA A 103 -30.44 -24.05 -6.11
N ILE A 104 -29.76 -24.84 -6.95
CA ILE A 104 -28.29 -24.98 -6.93
C ILE A 104 -27.63 -23.60 -7.15
N ARG A 105 -28.12 -22.81 -8.11
CA ARG A 105 -27.57 -21.47 -8.38
C ARG A 105 -27.82 -20.47 -7.23
N ILE A 106 -28.91 -20.61 -6.48
CA ILE A 106 -29.14 -19.81 -5.27
C ILE A 106 -28.15 -20.21 -4.16
N GLN A 107 -27.96 -21.51 -3.90
CA GLN A 107 -26.97 -21.96 -2.91
C GLN A 107 -25.54 -21.53 -3.26
N GLU A 108 -25.18 -21.51 -4.54
CA GLU A 108 -23.86 -21.06 -4.97
C GLU A 108 -23.66 -19.54 -4.78
N LEU A 109 -24.71 -18.75 -4.97
CA LEU A 109 -24.71 -17.31 -4.64
C LEU A 109 -24.69 -17.07 -3.12
N GLU A 110 -25.40 -17.88 -2.32
CA GLU A 110 -25.37 -17.81 -0.86
C GLU A 110 -23.97 -18.07 -0.30
N LYS A 111 -23.25 -19.08 -0.82
CA LYS A 111 -21.82 -19.30 -0.50
C LYS A 111 -20.95 -18.11 -0.88
N GLN A 112 -21.15 -17.53 -2.07
CA GLN A 112 -20.36 -16.38 -2.54
C GLN A 112 -20.59 -15.14 -1.66
N CYS A 113 -21.83 -14.91 -1.20
CA CYS A 113 -22.13 -13.87 -0.23
C CYS A 113 -21.40 -14.08 1.11
N LEU A 114 -21.40 -15.31 1.65
CA LEU A 114 -20.70 -15.62 2.91
C LEU A 114 -19.18 -15.38 2.81
N VAL A 115 -18.54 -15.78 1.69
CA VAL A 115 -17.11 -15.50 1.46
C VAL A 115 -16.84 -13.99 1.39
N LEU A 116 -17.71 -13.23 0.72
CA LEU A 116 -17.59 -11.76 0.65
C LEU A 116 -17.83 -11.08 2.02
N GLU A 117 -18.67 -11.65 2.89
CA GLU A 117 -18.85 -11.18 4.27
C GLU A 117 -17.59 -11.44 5.10
N GLU A 118 -16.97 -12.62 5.00
CA GLU A 118 -15.69 -12.93 5.66
C GLU A 118 -14.54 -12.03 5.17
N GLU A 119 -14.42 -11.80 3.86
CA GLU A 119 -13.44 -10.88 3.27
C GLU A 119 -13.66 -9.43 3.74
N ASN A 120 -14.91 -8.98 3.86
CA ASN A 120 -15.25 -7.63 4.32
C ASN A 120 -14.90 -7.45 5.81
N VAL A 121 -15.16 -8.44 6.67
CA VAL A 121 -14.71 -8.44 8.07
C VAL A 121 -13.18 -8.40 8.17
N LEU A 122 -12.46 -9.15 7.34
CA LEU A 122 -10.99 -9.10 7.28
C LEU A 122 -10.47 -7.73 6.80
N LEU A 123 -11.13 -7.11 5.83
CA LEU A 123 -10.82 -5.76 5.36
C LEU A 123 -11.05 -4.70 6.44
N GLN A 124 -12.17 -4.75 7.17
CA GLN A 124 -12.44 -3.86 8.30
C GLN A 124 -11.39 -3.99 9.41
N GLN A 125 -11.04 -5.22 9.81
CA GLN A 125 -9.95 -5.46 10.76
C GLN A 125 -8.59 -4.95 10.27
N ARG A 126 -8.35 -4.97 8.95
CA ARG A 126 -7.12 -4.44 8.35
C ARG A 126 -7.14 -2.91 8.29
N PHE A 127 -8.30 -2.29 8.09
CA PHE A 127 -8.49 -0.84 8.12
C PHE A 127 -8.20 -0.28 9.52
N VAL A 128 -8.82 -0.83 10.57
CA VAL A 128 -8.59 -0.40 11.97
C VAL A 128 -7.11 -0.54 12.37
N LYS A 129 -6.40 -1.57 11.89
CA LYS A 129 -4.95 -1.75 12.11
C LYS A 129 -4.06 -0.78 11.32
N LEU A 130 -4.56 -0.20 10.22
CA LEU A 130 -3.87 0.87 9.49
C LEU A 130 -4.16 2.23 10.13
N GLU A 131 -5.39 2.46 10.56
CA GLU A 131 -5.83 3.65 11.27
C GLU A 131 -5.09 3.84 12.61
N SER A 132 -4.97 2.77 13.42
CA SER A 132 -4.18 2.81 14.66
C SER A 132 -2.70 3.13 14.41
N LYS A 133 -2.11 2.56 13.35
CA LYS A 133 -0.73 2.85 12.92
C LYS A 133 -0.57 4.26 12.38
N ASN A 134 -1.59 4.80 11.72
CA ASN A 134 -1.56 6.17 11.21
C ASN A 134 -1.60 7.17 12.36
N LYS A 135 -2.39 6.91 13.41
CA LYS A 135 -2.36 7.69 14.66
C LYS A 135 -1.00 7.60 15.37
N GLU A 136 -0.45 6.40 15.52
CA GLU A 136 0.90 6.17 16.07
C GLU A 136 2.00 6.95 15.31
N LEU A 137 1.90 7.07 13.98
CA LEU A 137 2.82 7.85 13.16
C LEU A 137 2.61 9.37 13.28
N ILE A 138 1.38 9.85 13.49
CA ILE A 138 1.07 11.27 13.75
C ILE A 138 1.65 11.68 15.11
N GLU A 139 1.41 10.91 16.16
CA GLU A 139 1.97 11.13 17.50
C GLU A 139 3.53 11.15 17.49
N GLN A 140 4.16 10.33 16.64
CA GLN A 140 5.61 10.36 16.42
C GLN A 140 6.09 11.62 15.69
N LEU A 141 5.34 12.13 14.71
CA LEU A 141 5.65 13.38 14.00
C LEU A 141 5.53 14.60 14.91
N GLU A 142 4.44 14.72 15.67
CA GLU A 142 4.24 15.80 16.66
C GLU A 142 5.35 15.81 17.72
N CYS A 143 5.76 14.62 18.19
CA CYS A 143 6.89 14.44 19.10
C CYS A 143 8.24 14.88 18.46
N MET A 144 8.42 14.72 17.14
CA MET A 144 9.59 15.25 16.43
C MET A 144 9.51 16.77 16.24
N GLU A 145 8.35 17.33 15.92
CA GLU A 145 8.17 18.78 15.74
C GLU A 145 8.38 19.55 17.05
N MET A 146 7.87 19.04 18.18
CA MET A 146 8.14 19.63 19.50
C MET A 146 9.62 19.55 19.90
N LYS A 147 10.34 18.49 19.52
CA LYS A 147 11.80 18.40 19.73
C LYS A 147 12.56 19.40 18.86
N ASP A 148 12.18 19.58 17.60
CA ASP A 148 12.80 20.55 16.70
C ASP A 148 12.51 22.00 17.14
N ALA A 149 11.30 22.30 17.61
CA ALA A 149 10.97 23.58 18.24
C ALA A 149 11.82 23.84 19.51
N SER A 150 11.98 22.82 20.37
CA SER A 150 12.81 22.90 21.58
C SER A 150 14.29 23.15 21.25
N LEU A 151 14.83 22.44 20.25
CA LEU A 151 16.19 22.63 19.74
C LEU A 151 16.40 24.01 19.13
N LYS A 152 15.42 24.55 18.40
CA LYS A 152 15.45 25.93 17.87
C LYS A 152 15.47 26.98 18.99
N SER A 153 14.66 26.81 20.03
CA SER A 153 14.64 27.71 21.20
C SER A 153 15.96 27.66 21.98
N SER A 154 16.51 26.45 22.19
CA SER A 154 17.83 26.27 22.82
C SER A 154 18.97 26.89 21.99
N LEU A 155 18.93 26.72 20.66
CA LEU A 155 19.89 27.33 19.74
C LEU A 155 19.79 28.86 19.73
N GLN A 156 18.59 29.42 19.79
CA GLN A 156 18.38 30.87 19.90
C GLN A 156 18.97 31.39 21.22
N CYS A 157 18.69 30.73 22.35
CA CYS A 157 19.24 31.11 23.65
C CYS A 157 20.78 31.15 23.63
N MET A 158 21.43 30.10 23.11
CA MET A 158 22.89 30.06 22.95
C MET A 158 23.44 31.16 22.02
N GLN A 159 22.69 31.56 20.98
CA GLN A 159 23.08 32.66 20.09
C GLN A 159 22.96 34.03 20.78
N GLU A 160 21.93 34.22 21.62
CA GLU A 160 21.73 35.43 22.41
C GLU A 160 22.80 35.56 23.51
N GLU A 161 23.12 34.47 24.22
CA GLU A 161 24.26 34.40 25.15
C GLU A 161 25.59 34.72 24.46
N GLN A 162 25.85 34.11 23.29
CA GLN A 162 27.08 34.37 22.53
C GLN A 162 27.18 35.84 22.07
N ALA A 163 26.06 36.46 21.68
CA ALA A 163 26.00 37.87 21.33
C ALA A 163 26.23 38.79 22.55
N GLN A 164 25.69 38.42 23.72
CA GLN A 164 25.87 39.15 24.97
C GLN A 164 27.33 39.09 25.47
N LEU A 165 27.96 37.91 25.43
CA LEU A 165 29.40 37.74 25.71
C LEU A 165 30.27 38.55 24.73
N ALA A 166 29.92 38.55 23.44
CA ALA A 166 30.62 39.36 22.43
C ALA A 166 30.46 40.88 22.65
N LYS A 167 29.36 41.33 23.28
CA LYS A 167 29.17 42.72 23.70
C LYS A 167 30.00 43.06 24.94
N GLN A 168 29.97 42.20 25.97
CA GLN A 168 30.77 42.37 27.19
C GLN A 168 32.27 42.39 26.91
N ASN A 169 32.76 41.55 26.00
CA ASN A 169 34.17 41.56 25.59
C ASN A 169 34.59 42.90 24.95
N LYS A 170 33.74 43.53 24.14
CA LYS A 170 34.02 44.87 23.58
C LYS A 170 34.00 45.96 24.64
N GLU A 171 33.09 45.87 25.61
CA GLU A 171 33.03 46.79 26.75
C GLU A 171 34.30 46.67 27.62
N LEU A 172 34.81 45.45 27.82
CA LEU A 172 36.09 45.19 28.47
C LEU A 172 37.29 45.71 27.65
N GLU A 173 37.30 45.58 26.32
CA GLU A 173 38.34 46.17 25.46
C GLU A 173 38.38 47.71 25.59
N VAL A 174 37.22 48.38 25.66
CA VAL A 174 37.14 49.83 25.87
C VAL A 174 37.63 50.22 27.27
N VAL A 175 37.20 49.50 28.32
CA VAL A 175 37.68 49.73 29.69
C VAL A 175 39.20 49.55 29.79
N LYS A 176 39.75 48.50 29.15
CA LYS A 176 41.20 48.26 29.08
C LYS A 176 41.93 49.39 28.35
N SER A 177 41.44 49.84 27.20
CA SER A 177 42.03 50.97 26.47
C SER A 177 42.03 52.27 27.29
N ASN A 178 40.98 52.51 28.09
CA ASN A 178 40.89 53.67 28.98
C ASN A 178 41.87 53.56 30.17
N GLN A 179 42.06 52.34 30.71
CA GLN A 179 43.08 52.09 31.75
C GLN A 179 44.50 52.25 31.21
N GLU A 180 44.78 51.78 30.00
CA GLU A 180 46.09 51.93 29.34
C GLU A 180 46.42 53.42 29.07
N ALA A 181 45.42 54.22 28.69
CA ALA A 181 45.58 55.68 28.57
C ALA A 181 45.86 56.35 29.93
N LEU A 182 45.07 56.03 30.97
CA LEU A 182 45.25 56.59 32.31
C LEU A 182 46.62 56.24 32.92
N ILE A 183 47.13 55.02 32.66
CA ILE A 183 48.49 54.62 33.08
C ILE A 183 49.54 55.50 32.38
N ALA A 184 49.41 55.75 31.08
CA ALA A 184 50.34 56.62 30.35
C ALA A 184 50.33 58.07 30.86
N ASP A 185 49.16 58.61 31.22
CA ASP A 185 49.03 59.95 31.82
C ASP A 185 49.67 60.03 33.21
N LEU A 186 49.52 58.98 34.03
CA LEU A 186 50.19 58.87 35.33
C LEU A 186 51.72 58.71 35.19
N GLU A 187 52.20 57.93 34.21
CA GLU A 187 53.64 57.81 33.91
C GLU A 187 54.25 59.13 33.41
N ASN A 188 53.50 59.93 32.64
CA ASN A 188 53.92 61.27 32.25
C ASN A 188 53.93 62.23 33.46
N SER A 189 52.90 62.19 34.31
CA SER A 189 52.82 63.01 35.54
C SER A 189 53.97 62.71 36.50
N LEU A 190 54.33 61.43 36.69
CA LEU A 190 55.49 61.03 37.49
C LEU A 190 56.82 61.52 36.89
N ARG A 191 56.93 61.59 35.57
CA ARG A 191 58.12 62.13 34.87
C ARG A 191 58.24 63.64 35.07
N GLU A 192 57.13 64.37 35.05
CA GLU A 192 57.11 65.81 35.37
C GLU A 192 57.51 66.06 36.83
N ILE A 193 56.96 65.30 37.79
CA ILE A 193 57.35 65.36 39.21
C ILE A 193 58.86 65.13 39.37
N GLY A 194 59.42 64.08 38.74
CA GLY A 194 60.87 63.84 38.79
C GLY A 194 61.71 65.00 38.24
N SER A 195 61.25 65.68 37.19
CA SER A 195 61.94 66.88 36.68
C SER A 195 61.87 68.07 37.64
N LEU A 196 60.76 68.23 38.37
CA LEU A 196 60.60 69.25 39.41
C LEU A 196 61.44 68.95 40.66
N GLU A 197 61.65 67.67 40.99
CA GLU A 197 62.59 67.24 42.04
C GLU A 197 64.05 67.55 41.66
N GLU A 198 64.44 67.33 40.40
CA GLU A 198 65.76 67.75 39.89
C GLU A 198 65.94 69.28 39.95
N GLU A 199 64.94 70.07 39.52
CA GLU A 199 64.97 71.53 39.66
C GLU A 199 65.02 71.99 41.12
N HIS A 200 64.29 71.32 42.02
CA HIS A 200 64.28 71.63 43.45
C HIS A 200 65.66 71.40 44.09
N GLU A 201 66.33 70.27 43.83
CA GLU A 201 67.67 70.04 44.36
C GLU A 201 68.72 71.01 43.77
N ILE A 202 68.56 71.42 42.50
CA ILE A 202 69.37 72.49 41.89
C ILE A 202 69.15 73.84 42.60
N LEU A 203 67.90 74.19 42.95
CA LEU A 203 67.56 75.43 43.67
C LEU A 203 68.08 75.40 45.11
N LYS A 204 67.92 74.28 45.80
CA LYS A 204 68.43 74.01 47.16
C LYS A 204 69.95 74.09 47.22
N HIS A 205 70.67 73.58 46.21
CA HIS A 205 72.12 73.74 46.11
C HIS A 205 72.53 75.22 45.92
N LYS A 206 71.80 75.97 45.06
CA LYS A 206 72.01 77.42 44.90
C LYS A 206 71.74 78.20 46.18
N LEU A 207 70.73 77.81 46.97
CA LEU A 207 70.43 78.40 48.27
C LEU A 207 71.58 78.19 49.26
N ALA A 208 72.07 76.95 49.40
CA ALA A 208 73.21 76.64 50.26
C ALA A 208 74.48 77.41 49.87
N LEU A 209 74.73 77.61 48.57
CA LEU A 209 75.83 78.47 48.10
C LEU A 209 75.64 79.94 48.53
N ALA A 210 74.43 80.48 48.42
CA ALA A 210 74.12 81.84 48.84
C ALA A 210 74.25 82.03 50.37
N GLU A 211 73.81 81.04 51.16
CA GLU A 211 73.97 81.02 52.63
C GLU A 211 75.44 81.03 53.04
N ASN A 212 76.29 80.22 52.40
CA ASN A 212 77.73 80.26 52.62
C ASN A 212 78.34 81.64 52.30
N CYS A 213 77.98 82.26 51.17
CA CYS A 213 78.42 83.62 50.84
C CYS A 213 77.95 84.67 51.86
N ILE A 214 76.78 84.50 52.47
CA ILE A 214 76.27 85.37 53.53
C ILE A 214 77.11 85.23 54.82
N GLU A 215 77.50 84.00 55.20
CA GLU A 215 78.39 83.79 56.35
C GLU A 215 79.83 84.29 56.11
N GLU A 216 80.37 84.14 54.89
CA GLU A 216 81.65 84.76 54.50
C GLU A 216 81.61 86.30 54.64
N LEU A 217 80.52 86.93 54.19
CA LEU A 217 80.33 88.37 54.31
C LEU A 217 80.16 88.82 55.78
N LYS A 218 79.44 88.06 56.61
CA LYS A 218 79.34 88.30 58.06
C LYS A 218 80.70 88.21 58.74
N ALA A 219 81.51 87.20 58.41
CA ALA A 219 82.86 87.04 58.95
C ALA A 219 83.80 88.19 58.54
N ALA A 220 83.75 88.61 57.28
CA ALA A 220 84.53 89.75 56.77
C ALA A 220 84.13 91.08 57.43
N LEU A 221 82.85 91.27 57.74
CA LEU A 221 82.35 92.46 58.44
C LEU A 221 82.82 92.47 59.91
N LYS A 222 82.71 91.34 60.60
CA LYS A 222 83.16 91.18 62.00
C LYS A 222 84.66 91.41 62.19
N ASN A 223 85.49 91.04 61.21
CA ASN A 223 86.93 91.34 61.25
C ASN A 223 87.20 92.86 61.18
N LYS A 224 86.47 93.60 60.32
CA LYS A 224 86.60 95.08 60.23
C LYS A 224 86.20 95.81 61.51
N GLU A 225 85.25 95.27 62.27
CA GLU A 225 84.86 95.84 63.58
C GLU A 225 85.97 95.68 64.63
N VAL A 226 86.80 94.65 64.54
CA VAL A 226 87.96 94.44 65.43
C VAL A 226 89.09 95.42 65.08
N ASP A 227 89.41 95.56 63.78
CA ASP A 227 90.45 96.50 63.31
C ASP A 227 90.14 97.97 63.67
N ALA A 228 88.85 98.33 63.78
CA ALA A 228 88.40 99.69 64.07
C ALA A 228 88.62 100.18 65.51
N LEU A 229 88.99 99.29 66.45
CA LEU A 229 89.06 99.62 67.88
C LEU A 229 90.47 99.96 68.41
N GLN A 230 91.51 99.96 67.56
CA GLN A 230 92.90 99.90 68.03
C GLN A 230 93.76 101.16 67.84
N GLU A 231 93.30 102.20 67.12
CA GLU A 231 94.03 103.47 66.98
C GLU A 231 93.19 104.70 67.40
N SER A 232 93.55 105.28 68.55
CA SER A 232 92.97 106.51 69.09
C SER A 232 94.08 107.50 69.44
N SER A 233 94.37 108.46 68.54
CA SER A 233 95.30 109.57 68.84
C SER A 233 95.08 110.80 67.95
N THR A 234 95.03 111.98 68.58
CA THR A 234 94.92 113.35 68.03
C THR A 234 93.53 113.86 67.60
N GLU A 235 93.10 114.92 68.28
CA GLU A 235 91.80 115.59 68.15
C GLU A 235 91.66 116.39 66.84
N GLU A 236 92.78 116.83 66.26
CA GLU A 236 92.81 117.46 64.93
C GLU A 236 92.50 116.46 63.80
N GLN A 237 92.88 115.19 63.94
CA GLN A 237 92.43 114.15 63.00
C GLN A 237 90.93 113.94 63.11
N LEU A 238 90.33 113.99 64.32
CA LEU A 238 88.88 113.91 64.48
C LEU A 238 88.16 115.13 63.86
N MET A 239 88.69 116.34 63.98
CA MET A 239 88.14 117.52 63.26
C MET A 239 88.20 117.33 61.74
N CYS A 240 89.34 116.93 61.18
CA CYS A 240 89.44 116.61 59.75
C CYS A 240 88.52 115.45 59.35
N LYS A 241 88.37 114.41 60.19
CA LYS A 241 87.49 113.27 59.93
C LYS A 241 86.02 113.66 60.01
N VAL A 242 85.64 114.57 60.90
CA VAL A 242 84.28 115.11 60.98
C VAL A 242 83.99 116.03 59.80
N GLU A 243 84.93 116.84 59.33
CA GLU A 243 84.75 117.63 58.10
C GLU A 243 84.73 116.72 56.84
N GLU A 244 85.55 115.67 56.77
CA GLU A 244 85.50 114.63 55.74
C GLU A 244 84.17 113.85 55.78
N LEU A 245 83.71 113.43 56.95
CA LEU A 245 82.44 112.70 57.12
C LEU A 245 81.23 113.61 56.88
N ARG A 246 81.33 114.90 57.18
CA ARG A 246 80.32 115.91 56.82
C ARG A 246 80.27 116.08 55.31
N LYS A 247 81.42 116.20 54.65
CA LYS A 247 81.51 116.31 53.19
C LYS A 247 81.12 115.00 52.48
N HIS A 248 81.40 113.86 53.09
CA HIS A 248 80.94 112.55 52.63
C HIS A 248 79.44 112.36 52.88
N SER A 249 78.89 112.90 53.96
CA SER A 249 77.45 112.93 54.23
C SER A 249 76.71 113.90 53.29
N GLU A 250 77.28 115.06 52.97
CA GLU A 250 76.77 115.95 51.93
C GLU A 250 76.86 115.27 50.55
N ASN A 251 77.97 114.63 50.21
CA ASN A 251 78.10 113.84 48.99
C ASN A 251 77.06 112.71 48.94
N LEU A 252 76.94 111.87 49.99
CA LEU A 252 75.95 110.79 50.09
C LEU A 252 74.50 111.29 50.10
N PHE A 253 74.25 112.53 50.55
CA PHE A 253 72.95 113.18 50.46
C PHE A 253 72.68 113.66 49.03
N THR A 254 73.66 114.30 48.37
CA THR A 254 73.54 114.65 46.94
C THR A 254 73.48 113.42 46.04
N GLU A 255 74.13 112.31 46.42
CA GLU A 255 74.09 111.03 45.74
C GLU A 255 72.77 110.31 46.02
N ASN A 256 72.18 110.41 47.22
CA ASN A 256 70.80 109.97 47.46
C ASN A 256 69.78 110.78 46.67
N GLU A 257 69.93 112.10 46.59
CA GLU A 257 69.00 112.94 45.85
C GLU A 257 69.19 112.79 44.33
N GLN A 258 70.43 112.59 43.86
CA GLN A 258 70.72 112.19 42.48
C GLN A 258 70.18 110.78 42.19
N LEU A 259 70.34 109.81 43.10
CA LEU A 259 69.76 108.47 42.96
C LEU A 259 68.22 108.50 43.01
N LYS A 260 67.60 109.41 43.77
CA LYS A 260 66.13 109.65 43.69
C LYS A 260 65.74 110.29 42.38
N ILE A 261 66.51 111.26 41.87
CA ILE A 261 66.30 111.85 40.54
C ILE A 261 66.45 110.79 39.46
N ASP A 262 67.45 109.92 39.56
CA ASP A 262 67.73 108.84 38.61
C ASP A 262 66.74 107.69 38.76
N LEU A 263 66.24 107.38 39.96
CA LEU A 263 65.18 106.40 40.19
C LEU A 263 63.82 106.95 39.73
N ALA A 264 63.53 108.24 39.95
CA ALA A 264 62.36 108.91 39.40
C ALA A 264 62.46 109.01 37.86
N SER A 265 63.65 109.23 37.33
CA SER A 265 63.95 109.14 35.90
C SER A 265 63.77 107.71 35.39
N LYS A 266 64.21 106.68 36.13
CA LYS A 266 64.00 105.27 35.80
C LYS A 266 62.54 104.85 35.89
N ILE A 267 61.76 105.43 36.81
CA ILE A 267 60.31 105.25 36.89
C ILE A 267 59.60 106.02 35.77
N ALA A 268 60.12 107.17 35.33
CA ALA A 268 59.65 107.89 34.15
C ALA A 268 60.02 107.16 32.84
N GLU A 269 61.18 106.49 32.76
CA GLU A 269 61.57 105.61 31.67
C GLU A 269 60.73 104.34 31.68
N LEU A 270 60.59 103.64 32.81
CA LEU A 270 59.77 102.43 32.94
C LEU A 270 58.28 102.72 32.72
N SER A 271 57.79 103.92 33.04
CA SER A 271 56.40 104.34 32.71
C SER A 271 56.27 105.04 31.34
N LYS A 272 57.38 105.31 30.64
CA LYS A 272 57.40 105.52 29.19
C LYS A 272 57.42 104.19 28.45
N ILE A 273 58.28 103.25 28.84
CA ILE A 273 58.40 101.90 28.28
C ILE A 273 57.09 101.14 28.49
N ARG A 274 56.49 101.19 29.69
CA ARG A 274 55.14 100.65 29.91
C ARG A 274 54.11 101.29 28.99
N ARG A 275 54.12 102.62 28.82
CA ARG A 275 53.20 103.31 27.88
C ARG A 275 53.52 103.12 26.40
N HIS A 276 54.75 102.75 26.02
CA HIS A 276 55.08 102.39 24.63
C HIS A 276 54.66 100.94 24.37
N ALA A 277 54.99 100.01 25.28
CA ALA A 277 54.53 98.63 25.22
C ALA A 277 52.98 98.53 25.24
N GLU A 278 52.29 99.28 26.10
CA GLU A 278 50.83 99.36 26.15
C GLU A 278 50.23 100.03 24.90
N VAL A 279 50.97 100.85 24.15
CA VAL A 279 50.48 101.49 22.91
C VAL A 279 50.82 100.68 21.66
N GLU A 280 51.97 100.02 21.60
CA GLU A 280 52.32 99.09 20.52
C GLU A 280 51.46 97.82 20.60
N THR A 281 51.33 97.19 21.78
CA THR A 281 50.47 96.00 21.94
C THR A 281 48.98 96.27 21.72
N LEU A 282 48.48 97.48 22.04
CA LEU A 282 47.10 97.87 21.70
C LEU A 282 46.93 98.36 20.25
N SER A 283 48.02 98.67 19.53
CA SER A 283 47.95 99.06 18.11
C SER A 283 48.05 97.86 17.15
N GLU A 284 48.70 96.76 17.55
CA GLU A 284 48.78 95.54 16.72
C GLU A 284 47.63 94.56 17.01
N HIS A 285 47.23 94.36 18.28
CA HIS A 285 46.15 93.41 18.61
C HIS A 285 44.75 93.81 18.14
N LEU A 286 44.52 95.06 17.73
CA LEU A 286 43.23 95.53 17.25
C LEU A 286 43.01 95.32 15.73
N THR A 287 44.05 94.97 14.96
CA THR A 287 43.95 94.74 13.52
C THR A 287 44.12 93.28 13.11
N GLU A 288 44.85 92.45 13.86
CA GLU A 288 45.06 91.04 13.47
C GLU A 288 44.03 90.05 14.06
N LYS A 289 43.29 90.45 15.13
CA LYS A 289 42.37 89.55 15.85
C LYS A 289 40.96 89.39 15.22
N GLN A 290 40.72 89.93 14.02
CA GLN A 290 39.41 89.79 13.34
C GLN A 290 39.40 88.86 12.11
N GLU A 291 40.54 88.40 11.58
CA GLU A 291 40.55 87.58 10.34
C GLU A 291 41.13 86.15 10.47
N LYS A 292 41.66 85.73 11.63
CA LYS A 292 42.26 84.38 11.79
C LYS A 292 41.83 83.63 13.06
N GLN A 293 40.54 83.30 13.17
CA GLN A 293 40.13 82.13 13.96
C GLN A 293 38.87 81.41 13.44
N ILE A 294 38.78 81.21 12.12
CA ILE A 294 37.86 80.23 11.51
C ILE A 294 38.67 79.04 10.99
N SER A 295 38.95 78.09 11.88
CA SER A 295 39.14 76.67 11.51
C SER A 295 39.09 75.76 12.73
N LYS A 296 38.14 74.82 12.67
CA LYS A 296 38.21 73.45 13.18
C LYS A 296 38.99 73.20 14.48
N GLU A 297 38.24 73.12 15.58
CA GLU A 297 38.22 71.89 16.41
C GLU A 297 37.04 71.94 17.40
N GLY A 298 36.81 73.07 18.08
CA GLY A 298 35.72 73.25 19.06
C GLY A 298 34.28 73.39 18.50
N VAL A 299 33.88 72.59 17.51
CA VAL A 299 32.52 72.63 16.91
C VAL A 299 31.88 71.24 16.77
N SER A 300 32.64 70.15 16.68
CA SER A 300 32.07 68.79 16.66
C SER A 300 31.45 68.39 17.99
N GLU A 301 32.19 68.52 19.10
CA GLU A 301 31.77 68.02 20.42
C GLU A 301 30.45 68.64 20.92
N VAL A 302 30.19 69.91 20.60
CA VAL A 302 28.92 70.59 20.90
C VAL A 302 27.79 70.10 19.99
N SER A 303 28.07 69.88 18.70
CA SER A 303 27.10 69.33 17.74
C SER A 303 26.69 67.89 18.11
N ASP A 304 27.64 67.05 18.48
CA ASP A 304 27.41 65.64 18.78
C ASP A 304 26.69 65.47 20.13
N SER A 305 26.98 66.34 21.11
CA SER A 305 26.24 66.36 22.38
C SER A 305 24.83 66.97 22.28
N GLU A 306 24.60 68.03 21.48
CA GLU A 306 23.24 68.50 21.18
C GLU A 306 22.42 67.46 20.39
N SER A 307 23.06 66.72 19.48
CA SER A 307 22.45 65.60 18.76
C SER A 307 22.02 64.48 19.72
N LEU A 308 22.93 64.03 20.61
CA LEU A 308 22.64 62.99 21.60
C LEU A 308 21.55 63.41 22.60
N ILE A 309 21.55 64.67 23.04
CA ILE A 309 20.48 65.23 23.90
C ILE A 309 19.13 65.26 23.17
N SER A 310 19.13 65.49 21.85
CA SER A 310 17.92 65.47 21.02
C SER A 310 17.39 64.05 20.82
N GLU A 311 18.27 63.10 20.50
CA GLU A 311 18.01 61.65 20.40
C GLU A 311 17.36 61.12 21.69
N LEU A 312 17.98 61.39 22.85
CA LEU A 312 17.48 60.96 24.16
C LEU A 312 16.13 61.60 24.52
N ARG A 313 15.84 62.84 24.09
CA ARG A 313 14.52 63.47 24.26
C ARG A 313 13.45 62.78 23.42
N VAL A 314 13.77 62.35 22.20
CA VAL A 314 12.84 61.60 21.33
C VAL A 314 12.56 60.21 21.94
N GLN A 315 13.59 59.51 22.40
CA GLN A 315 13.42 58.20 23.05
C GLN A 315 12.59 58.30 24.35
N LEU A 316 12.84 59.32 25.18
CA LEU A 316 12.05 59.59 26.39
C LEU A 316 10.58 59.91 26.06
N GLN A 317 10.32 60.66 24.99
CA GLN A 317 8.97 60.97 24.53
C GLN A 317 8.22 59.71 24.05
N ILE A 318 8.89 58.83 23.30
CA ILE A 318 8.34 57.53 22.86
C ILE A 318 7.97 56.67 24.07
N ALA A 319 8.85 56.56 25.08
CA ALA A 319 8.58 55.83 26.32
C ALA A 319 7.39 56.42 27.11
N LEU A 320 7.26 57.75 27.17
CA LEU A 320 6.12 58.43 27.80
C LEU A 320 4.80 58.18 27.06
N ASP A 321 4.82 58.07 25.73
CA ASP A 321 3.61 57.78 24.95
C ASP A 321 3.23 56.29 25.00
N GLN A 322 4.22 55.38 25.03
CA GLN A 322 3.98 53.95 25.34
C GLN A 322 3.35 53.75 26.73
N LEU A 323 3.80 54.50 27.75
CA LEU A 323 3.19 54.47 29.09
C LEU A 323 1.74 54.98 29.11
N LYS A 324 1.39 55.99 28.29
CA LYS A 324 -0.01 56.43 28.12
C LYS A 324 -0.86 55.36 27.44
N GLU A 325 -0.33 54.72 26.41
CA GLU A 325 -1.01 53.65 25.68
C GLU A 325 -1.31 52.45 26.59
N LEU A 326 -0.32 51.98 27.37
CA LEU A 326 -0.50 50.93 28.37
C LEU A 326 -1.49 51.33 29.48
N SER A 327 -1.51 52.60 29.89
CA SER A 327 -2.50 53.12 30.86
C SER A 327 -3.93 53.13 30.28
N SER A 328 -4.07 53.49 28.99
CA SER A 328 -5.33 53.43 28.24
C SER A 328 -5.86 51.99 28.15
N GLN A 329 -5.00 51.05 27.73
CA GLN A 329 -5.33 49.63 27.62
C GLN A 329 -5.71 49.01 28.99
N LYS A 330 -5.03 49.41 30.07
CA LYS A 330 -5.36 48.99 31.44
C LYS A 330 -6.78 49.40 31.87
N GLU A 331 -7.18 50.64 31.61
CA GLU A 331 -8.53 51.10 31.95
C GLU A 331 -9.58 50.49 30.99
N ALA A 332 -9.28 50.33 29.70
CA ALA A 332 -10.16 49.62 28.76
C ALA A 332 -10.42 48.16 29.16
N MET A 333 -9.38 47.45 29.63
CA MET A 333 -9.49 46.07 30.12
C MET A 333 -10.28 45.97 31.43
N LYS A 334 -10.12 46.93 32.34
CA LYS A 334 -10.93 47.07 33.57
C LYS A 334 -12.41 47.35 33.27
N ASP A 335 -12.69 48.11 32.21
CA ASP A 335 -14.04 48.37 31.71
C ASP A 335 -14.66 47.12 31.08
N PHE A 336 -13.87 46.34 30.32
CA PHE A 336 -14.26 45.03 29.79
C PHE A 336 -14.59 44.03 30.91
N TRP A 337 -13.73 43.89 31.92
CA TRP A 337 -13.98 43.04 33.09
C TRP A 337 -15.24 43.46 33.87
N SER A 338 -15.49 44.76 34.00
CA SER A 338 -16.71 45.28 34.65
C SER A 338 -17.98 44.91 33.86
N LYS A 339 -17.96 45.08 32.53
CA LYS A 339 -19.06 44.66 31.64
C LYS A 339 -19.27 43.14 31.65
N ASN A 340 -18.19 42.35 31.67
CA ASN A 340 -18.29 40.89 31.71
C ASN A 340 -18.86 40.38 33.05
N LYS A 341 -18.43 40.97 34.17
CA LYS A 341 -19.00 40.71 35.51
C LYS A 341 -20.50 41.01 35.56
N GLN A 342 -20.94 42.11 34.96
CA GLN A 342 -22.36 42.49 34.87
C GLN A 342 -23.16 41.54 33.95
N LYS A 343 -22.57 41.06 32.86
CA LYS A 343 -23.13 39.99 32.00
C LYS A 343 -23.36 38.71 32.80
N ASN A 344 -22.34 38.21 33.49
CA ASN A 344 -22.44 36.98 34.30
C ASN A 344 -23.44 37.10 35.44
N GLN A 345 -23.56 38.28 36.08
CA GLN A 345 -24.62 38.53 37.06
C GLN A 345 -26.03 38.47 36.44
N THR A 346 -26.18 38.96 35.21
CA THR A 346 -27.46 38.92 34.47
C THR A 346 -27.82 37.49 34.06
N LEU A 347 -26.85 36.71 33.58
CA LEU A 347 -26.98 35.29 33.24
C LEU A 347 -27.36 34.45 34.47
N ALA A 348 -26.73 34.69 35.62
CA ALA A 348 -27.07 34.02 36.88
C ALA A 348 -28.50 34.34 37.36
N VAL A 349 -29.02 35.56 37.10
CA VAL A 349 -30.41 35.91 37.36
C VAL A 349 -31.37 35.20 36.39
N GLN A 350 -31.02 35.10 35.11
CA GLN A 350 -31.82 34.36 34.12
C GLN A 350 -31.88 32.86 34.43
N MET A 351 -30.76 32.22 34.78
CA MET A 351 -30.74 30.82 35.24
C MET A 351 -31.63 30.62 36.47
N LYS A 352 -31.62 31.55 37.43
CA LYS A 352 -32.51 31.51 38.60
C LYS A 352 -33.99 31.68 38.29
N MET A 353 -34.35 32.29 37.16
CA MET A 353 -35.75 32.31 36.71
C MET A 353 -36.14 30.98 36.05
N CYS A 354 -35.27 30.41 35.21
CA CYS A 354 -35.52 29.11 34.57
C CYS A 354 -35.58 27.93 35.57
N GLN A 355 -34.84 28.02 36.69
CA GLN A 355 -34.89 26.99 37.76
C GLN A 355 -36.15 27.06 38.64
N ASN A 356 -37.01 28.08 38.49
CA ASN A 356 -38.23 28.25 39.28
C ASN A 356 -39.53 27.86 38.54
N SER A 357 -39.45 27.39 37.29
CA SER A 357 -40.60 26.87 36.53
C SER A 357 -40.67 25.34 36.59
N SER A 358 -41.56 24.80 37.45
CA SER A 358 -41.81 23.36 37.57
C SER A 358 -42.61 22.80 36.37
N PRO A 359 -42.29 21.60 35.85
CA PRO A 359 -43.00 21.01 34.71
C PRO A 359 -44.21 20.16 35.14
N GLU A 360 -45.29 20.79 35.61
CA GLU A 360 -46.53 20.11 36.03
C GLU A 360 -47.81 20.62 35.32
N GLU A 361 -47.83 20.71 33.98
CA GLU A 361 -49.09 21.01 33.26
C GLU A 361 -49.11 20.56 31.77
N CYS A 362 -49.15 19.24 31.49
CA CYS A 362 -49.37 18.74 30.10
C CYS A 362 -50.02 17.33 29.97
N CYS A 363 -50.88 16.92 30.91
CA CYS A 363 -51.61 15.64 30.82
C CYS A 363 -53.13 15.86 30.95
N ALA A 364 -53.78 16.35 29.89
CA ALA A 364 -55.23 16.49 29.84
C ALA A 364 -55.80 16.39 28.42
N ARG A 365 -56.83 15.53 28.28
CA ARG A 365 -57.64 15.28 27.06
C ARG A 365 -56.88 14.47 25.97
N GLN A 366 -57.56 13.70 25.13
CA GLN A 366 -58.98 13.79 24.76
C GLN A 366 -59.65 12.42 24.53
N ASP A 367 -60.78 12.18 25.21
CA ASP A 367 -61.68 11.07 24.93
C ASP A 367 -62.43 11.28 23.59
N ILE A 368 -62.65 10.20 22.82
CA ILE A 368 -63.69 10.15 21.79
C ILE A 368 -64.43 8.80 21.88
N HIS A 369 -65.75 8.86 21.74
CA HIS A 369 -66.70 7.76 21.92
C HIS A 369 -66.59 6.62 20.90
N ASN A 370 -66.95 5.41 21.35
CA ASN A 370 -67.63 4.43 20.50
C ASN A 370 -69.11 4.84 20.36
N ASP A 371 -69.69 4.72 19.17
CA ASP A 371 -71.14 4.58 18.96
C ASP A 371 -71.42 3.87 17.62
N ASP A 372 -72.31 2.86 17.63
CA ASP A 372 -72.67 2.06 16.45
C ASP A 372 -73.89 2.65 15.70
N THR A 373 -73.78 2.97 14.40
CA THR A 373 -74.97 3.25 13.54
C THR A 373 -74.83 2.86 12.06
N ASN A 374 -74.80 1.54 11.80
CA ASN A 374 -75.44 0.84 10.66
C ASN A 374 -76.20 1.69 9.59
N SER A 375 -75.68 1.81 8.36
CA SER A 375 -76.50 2.03 7.14
C SER A 375 -75.80 1.85 5.76
N LYS A 376 -75.40 0.62 5.39
CA LYS A 376 -75.54 -0.07 4.07
C LYS A 376 -75.19 0.57 2.70
N ASP A 377 -74.83 1.84 2.59
CA ASP A 377 -74.16 2.43 1.40
C ASP A 377 -72.62 2.48 1.57
N GLU A 378 -72.14 1.92 2.69
CA GLU A 378 -70.77 1.98 3.24
C GLU A 378 -69.64 1.58 2.27
N SER A 379 -69.90 0.72 1.29
CA SER A 379 -68.84 0.09 0.47
C SER A 379 -67.97 1.06 -0.36
N ALA A 380 -68.45 2.26 -0.68
CA ALA A 380 -67.66 3.27 -1.40
C ALA A 380 -67.00 4.27 -0.43
N GLU A 381 -67.76 4.73 0.56
CA GLU A 381 -67.30 5.76 1.50
C GLU A 381 -66.27 5.21 2.49
N ASP A 382 -66.40 3.94 2.91
CA ASP A 382 -65.41 3.30 3.78
C ASP A 382 -64.17 2.85 3.00
N LEU A 383 -64.26 2.62 1.69
CA LEU A 383 -63.06 2.51 0.84
C LEU A 383 -62.32 3.85 0.73
N VAL A 384 -63.03 4.97 0.69
CA VAL A 384 -62.41 6.32 0.74
C VAL A 384 -61.79 6.56 2.12
N LYS A 385 -62.53 6.38 3.23
CA LYS A 385 -61.99 6.52 4.60
C LYS A 385 -60.81 5.59 4.85
N MET A 386 -60.83 4.36 4.33
CA MET A 386 -59.70 3.43 4.44
C MET A 386 -58.51 3.85 3.57
N ALA A 387 -58.74 4.45 2.40
CA ALA A 387 -57.68 5.04 1.58
C ALA A 387 -57.07 6.29 2.24
N GLU A 388 -57.89 7.15 2.86
CA GLU A 388 -57.45 8.32 3.64
C GLU A 388 -56.69 7.90 4.90
N LEU A 389 -57.20 6.95 5.68
CA LEU A 389 -56.48 6.37 6.83
C LEU A 389 -55.16 5.73 6.40
N LYS A 390 -55.13 5.04 5.25
CA LYS A 390 -53.89 4.47 4.70
C LYS A 390 -52.92 5.54 4.20
N ALA A 391 -53.39 6.62 3.60
CA ALA A 391 -52.57 7.76 3.19
C ALA A 391 -51.99 8.50 4.40
N ASN A 392 -52.80 8.75 5.43
CA ASN A 392 -52.38 9.36 6.69
C ASN A 392 -51.38 8.45 7.42
N LEU A 393 -51.63 7.14 7.51
CA LEU A 393 -50.68 6.18 8.08
C LEU A 393 -49.36 6.16 7.30
N GLN A 394 -49.40 6.23 5.97
CA GLN A 394 -48.20 6.32 5.14
C GLN A 394 -47.44 7.63 5.37
N LEU A 395 -48.15 8.75 5.57
CA LEU A 395 -47.56 10.05 5.94
C LEU A 395 -46.85 9.95 7.30
N THR A 396 -47.55 9.43 8.33
CA THR A 396 -46.99 9.24 9.67
C THR A 396 -45.82 8.24 9.68
N ILE A 397 -45.79 7.24 8.79
CA ILE A 397 -44.63 6.36 8.62
C ILE A 397 -43.43 7.16 8.08
N VAL A 398 -43.62 8.02 7.08
CA VAL A 398 -42.55 8.88 6.53
C VAL A 398 -42.08 9.93 7.53
N GLU A 399 -43.00 10.54 8.29
CA GLU A 399 -42.67 11.46 9.39
C GLU A 399 -41.88 10.75 10.50
N ARG A 400 -42.27 9.51 10.86
CA ARG A 400 -41.52 8.69 11.82
C ARG A 400 -40.14 8.31 11.28
N GLN A 401 -39.99 8.04 9.98
CA GLN A 401 -38.69 7.77 9.36
C GLN A 401 -37.78 8.99 9.45
N LYS A 402 -38.26 10.18 9.09
CA LYS A 402 -37.51 11.44 9.26
C LYS A 402 -37.11 11.69 10.71
N LEU A 403 -38.00 11.50 11.67
CA LEU A 403 -37.66 11.65 13.09
C LEU A 403 -36.62 10.62 13.56
N PHE A 404 -36.58 9.41 12.98
CA PHE A 404 -35.50 8.44 13.24
C PHE A 404 -34.17 8.87 12.59
N GLU A 405 -34.20 9.46 11.39
CA GLU A 405 -33.02 10.01 10.70
C GLU A 405 -32.46 11.23 11.46
N GLU A 406 -33.32 12.15 11.90
CA GLU A 406 -32.97 13.30 12.74
C GLU A 406 -32.40 12.85 14.11
N LEU A 407 -33.00 11.84 14.76
CA LEU A 407 -32.47 11.29 16.02
C LEU A 407 -31.13 10.55 15.82
N ALA A 408 -30.92 9.88 14.69
CA ALA A 408 -29.64 9.26 14.36
C ALA A 408 -28.55 10.32 14.16
N HIS A 409 -28.83 11.37 13.38
CA HIS A 409 -27.89 12.47 13.15
C HIS A 409 -27.60 13.27 14.43
N LEU A 410 -28.61 13.56 15.26
CA LEU A 410 -28.41 14.19 16.57
C LEU A 410 -27.57 13.32 17.52
N ARG A 411 -27.66 11.99 17.42
CA ARG A 411 -26.82 11.07 18.19
C ARG A 411 -25.37 11.10 17.73
N GLU A 412 -25.13 11.06 16.43
CA GLU A 412 -23.81 11.18 15.81
C GLU A 412 -23.13 12.51 16.18
N VAL A 413 -23.87 13.63 16.11
CA VAL A 413 -23.40 14.96 16.53
C VAL A 413 -23.12 15.04 18.03
N HIS A 414 -23.94 14.38 18.88
CA HIS A 414 -23.64 14.27 20.31
C HIS A 414 -22.39 13.41 20.57
N GLU A 415 -22.16 12.37 19.77
CA GLU A 415 -21.01 11.47 19.91
C GLU A 415 -19.71 12.16 19.46
N THR A 416 -19.75 13.00 18.42
CA THR A 416 -18.63 13.90 18.05
C THR A 416 -18.40 14.97 19.11
N ALA A 417 -19.44 15.68 19.56
CA ALA A 417 -19.28 16.71 20.60
C ALA A 417 -18.79 16.15 21.94
N ALA A 418 -19.12 14.90 22.27
CA ALA A 418 -18.59 14.20 23.44
C ALA A 418 -17.10 13.82 23.29
N PHE A 419 -16.66 13.51 22.07
CA PHE A 419 -15.26 13.28 21.74
C PHE A 419 -14.44 14.58 21.78
N GLU A 420 -14.92 15.66 21.15
CA GLU A 420 -14.33 17.00 21.22
C GLU A 420 -14.19 17.49 22.67
N LEU A 421 -15.21 17.27 23.51
CA LEU A 421 -15.14 17.57 24.94
C LEU A 421 -14.11 16.73 25.71
N ALA A 422 -13.85 15.49 25.29
CA ALA A 422 -12.85 14.63 25.90
C ALA A 422 -11.42 15.07 25.51
N GLU A 423 -11.19 15.44 24.25
CA GLU A 423 -9.91 16.00 23.80
C GLU A 423 -9.63 17.34 24.46
N LEU A 424 -10.60 18.27 24.49
CA LEU A 424 -10.46 19.56 25.20
C LEU A 424 -10.23 19.39 26.72
N GLN A 425 -10.79 18.35 27.35
CA GLN A 425 -10.53 18.02 28.75
C GLN A 425 -9.09 17.51 28.94
N GLN A 426 -8.57 16.69 28.01
CA GLN A 426 -7.20 16.21 28.02
C GLN A 426 -6.19 17.35 27.78
N GLU A 427 -6.46 18.25 26.82
CA GLU A 427 -5.67 19.47 26.60
C GLU A 427 -5.65 20.36 27.84
N HIS A 428 -6.82 20.63 28.44
CA HIS A 428 -6.93 21.42 29.67
C HIS A 428 -6.08 20.83 30.80
N ASP A 429 -6.16 19.52 31.04
CA ASP A 429 -5.44 18.89 32.13
C ASP A 429 -3.92 18.78 31.84
N SER A 430 -3.52 18.69 30.57
CA SER A 430 -2.11 18.82 30.14
C SER A 430 -1.56 20.23 30.39
N LEU A 431 -2.23 21.27 29.88
CA LEU A 431 -1.88 22.68 30.10
C LEU A 431 -1.87 23.05 31.59
N LYS A 432 -2.71 22.41 32.40
CA LYS A 432 -2.71 22.55 33.85
C LYS A 432 -1.46 21.94 34.50
N THR A 433 -1.02 20.76 34.06
CA THR A 433 0.25 20.18 34.55
C THR A 433 1.46 21.04 34.16
N GLU A 434 1.49 21.60 32.95
CA GLU A 434 2.51 22.57 32.53
C GLU A 434 2.46 23.84 33.41
N ALA A 435 1.28 24.41 33.62
CA ALA A 435 1.11 25.61 34.45
C ALA A 435 1.53 25.40 35.92
N ASP A 436 1.33 24.20 36.49
CA ASP A 436 1.78 23.88 37.84
C ASP A 436 3.29 23.51 37.88
N GLN A 437 3.88 23.00 36.79
CA GLN A 437 5.34 22.86 36.65
C GLN A 437 6.03 24.24 36.56
N LEU A 438 5.52 25.15 35.74
CA LEU A 438 6.00 26.53 35.64
C LEU A 438 5.84 27.28 36.96
N ARG A 439 4.77 27.02 37.73
CA ARG A 439 4.59 27.52 39.10
C ARG A 439 5.66 26.99 40.05
N GLY A 440 6.05 25.72 39.93
CA GLY A 440 7.15 25.12 40.69
C GLY A 440 8.47 25.83 40.42
N GLN A 441 8.84 25.96 39.14
CA GLN A 441 10.04 26.68 38.71
C GLN A 441 10.06 28.14 39.18
N LEU A 442 8.91 28.84 39.14
CA LEU A 442 8.81 30.20 39.67
C LEU A 442 9.18 30.26 41.17
N GLY A 443 8.72 29.29 41.97
CA GLY A 443 9.06 29.18 43.39
C GLY A 443 10.56 28.88 43.65
N GLU A 444 11.21 28.14 42.75
CA GLU A 444 12.66 27.92 42.78
C GLU A 444 13.42 29.22 42.48
N TRP A 445 12.99 29.99 41.48
CA TRP A 445 13.54 31.33 41.18
C TRP A 445 13.30 32.34 42.31
N GLU A 446 12.13 32.31 42.96
CA GLU A 446 11.85 33.12 44.16
C GLU A 446 12.79 32.77 45.32
N HIS A 447 13.02 31.48 45.59
CA HIS A 447 13.97 31.02 46.61
C HIS A 447 15.42 31.44 46.28
N LEU A 448 15.86 31.29 45.03
CA LEU A 448 17.19 31.73 44.59
C LEU A 448 17.34 33.24 44.76
N MET A 449 16.34 34.02 44.36
CA MET A 449 16.36 35.47 44.54
C MET A 449 16.38 35.88 46.02
N ASP A 450 15.67 35.17 46.90
CA ASP A 450 15.71 35.41 48.35
C ASP A 450 17.03 34.97 48.99
N MET A 451 17.78 34.06 48.36
CA MET A 451 19.15 33.72 48.78
C MET A 451 20.13 34.85 48.42
N VAL A 452 20.10 35.32 47.17
CA VAL A 452 20.92 36.45 46.71
C VAL A 452 20.60 37.74 47.46
N LYS A 453 19.34 37.99 47.85
CA LYS A 453 18.98 39.09 48.76
C LYS A 453 19.67 38.95 50.13
N ARG A 454 19.65 37.76 50.74
CA ARG A 454 20.30 37.49 52.03
C ARG A 454 21.82 37.63 51.97
N GLU A 455 22.45 37.16 50.89
CA GLU A 455 23.89 37.33 50.65
C GLU A 455 24.27 38.81 50.49
N ARG A 456 23.52 39.56 49.67
CA ARG A 456 23.65 41.03 49.55
C ARG A 456 23.53 41.73 50.91
N ASP A 457 22.54 41.33 51.72
CA ASP A 457 22.29 41.97 53.02
C ASP A 457 23.36 41.62 54.05
N SER A 458 23.94 40.40 54.00
CA SER A 458 25.14 40.04 54.78
C SER A 458 26.33 40.92 54.38
N LEU A 459 26.65 40.98 53.08
CA LEU A 459 27.76 41.77 52.54
C LEU A 459 27.60 43.27 52.83
N ALA A 460 26.38 43.79 52.87
CA ALA A 460 26.11 45.17 53.28
C ALA A 460 26.42 45.41 54.77
N THR A 461 26.06 44.47 55.66
CA THR A 461 26.43 44.56 57.09
C THR A 461 27.93 44.35 57.33
N GLU A 462 28.57 43.46 56.57
CA GLU A 462 30.03 43.28 56.60
C GLU A 462 30.73 44.58 56.19
N LEU A 463 30.29 45.24 55.10
CA LEU A 463 30.79 46.53 54.66
C LEU A 463 30.65 47.61 55.76
N GLU A 464 29.46 47.75 56.36
CA GLU A 464 29.19 48.70 57.46
C GLU A 464 30.13 48.45 58.67
N THR A 465 30.42 47.18 59.00
CA THR A 465 31.41 46.88 60.05
C THR A 465 32.84 47.23 59.64
N THR A 466 33.22 47.05 58.37
CA THR A 466 34.57 47.47 57.90
C THR A 466 34.74 48.98 57.86
N GLU A 467 33.72 49.75 57.45
CA GLU A 467 33.74 51.22 57.52
C GLU A 467 33.88 51.71 58.97
N SER A 468 33.14 51.09 59.91
CA SER A 468 33.25 51.37 61.35
C SER A 468 34.65 51.04 61.92
N HIS A 469 35.32 50.00 61.40
CA HIS A 469 36.70 49.70 61.76
C HIS A 469 37.70 50.72 61.17
N GLU A 470 37.52 51.17 59.92
CA GLU A 470 38.36 52.24 59.36
C GLU A 470 38.23 53.56 60.13
N ASP A 471 37.00 53.95 60.50
CA ASP A 471 36.75 55.15 61.32
C ASP A 471 37.35 55.02 62.73
N HIS A 472 37.37 53.81 63.30
CA HIS A 472 38.07 53.56 64.57
C HIS A 472 39.59 53.74 64.43
N PHE A 473 40.21 53.17 63.40
CA PHE A 473 41.66 53.35 63.15
C PHE A 473 42.03 54.80 62.81
N ARG A 474 41.15 55.56 62.14
CA ARG A 474 41.33 57.01 61.94
C ARG A 474 41.38 57.76 63.27
N GLN A 475 40.48 57.44 64.21
CA GLN A 475 40.45 58.04 65.54
C GLN A 475 41.69 57.66 66.37
N GLU A 476 42.16 56.41 66.31
CA GLU A 476 43.41 56.00 66.97
C GLU A 476 44.63 56.75 66.41
N LEU A 477 44.73 56.91 65.10
CA LEU A 477 45.79 57.69 64.46
C LEU A 477 45.76 59.17 64.86
N GLU A 478 44.58 59.77 64.98
CA GLU A 478 44.41 61.16 65.47
C GLU A 478 44.82 61.29 66.94
N LEU A 479 44.46 60.34 67.80
CA LEU A 479 44.88 60.31 69.21
C LEU A 479 46.40 60.16 69.35
N ILE A 480 47.03 59.28 68.58
CA ILE A 480 48.50 59.12 68.54
C ILE A 480 49.16 60.42 68.05
N MET A 481 48.61 61.05 67.01
CA MET A 481 49.13 62.31 66.48
C MET A 481 49.04 63.44 67.51
N ASN A 482 47.94 63.56 68.23
CA ASN A 482 47.77 64.56 69.30
C ASN A 482 48.74 64.30 70.46
N SER A 483 48.87 63.04 70.92
CA SER A 483 49.82 62.66 71.96
C SER A 483 51.28 62.97 71.56
N MET A 484 51.64 62.80 70.28
CA MET A 484 52.97 63.18 69.78
C MET A 484 53.18 64.71 69.82
N HIS A 485 52.17 65.51 69.48
CA HIS A 485 52.27 66.98 69.56
C HIS A 485 52.38 67.46 71.02
N GLU A 486 51.67 66.85 71.95
CA GLU A 486 51.80 67.11 73.39
C GLU A 486 53.22 66.78 73.89
N ALA A 487 53.76 65.60 73.55
CA ALA A 487 55.11 65.21 73.93
C ALA A 487 56.20 66.12 73.34
N LEU A 488 56.01 66.65 72.12
CA LEU A 488 56.89 67.66 71.53
C LEU A 488 56.83 68.99 72.31
N ALA A 489 55.64 69.44 72.72
CA ALA A 489 55.47 70.66 73.52
C ALA A 489 56.04 70.51 74.95
N GLU A 490 55.89 69.34 75.58
CA GLU A 490 56.51 69.06 76.89
C GLU A 490 58.04 69.06 76.80
N ARG A 491 58.62 68.43 75.76
CA ARG A 491 60.07 68.46 75.51
C ARG A 491 60.60 69.89 75.45
N ASP A 492 59.93 70.76 74.71
CA ASP A 492 60.38 72.13 74.49
C ASP A 492 60.24 72.98 75.78
N SER A 493 59.16 72.78 76.53
CA SER A 493 58.95 73.37 77.87
C SER A 493 60.02 72.93 78.89
N LEU A 494 60.42 71.65 78.86
CA LEU A 494 61.47 71.10 79.72
C LEU A 494 62.86 71.61 79.33
N GLN A 495 63.15 71.78 78.04
CA GLN A 495 64.40 72.38 77.56
C GLN A 495 64.57 73.82 78.10
N ASP A 496 63.47 74.57 78.11
CA ASP A 496 63.37 75.91 78.68
C ASP A 496 63.57 75.93 80.21
N GLU A 497 63.03 74.96 80.95
CA GLU A 497 63.22 74.87 82.41
C GLU A 497 64.65 74.43 82.78
N VAL A 498 65.27 73.53 82.01
CA VAL A 498 66.69 73.18 82.18
C VAL A 498 67.58 74.41 81.98
N PHE A 499 67.27 75.25 80.99
CA PHE A 499 67.96 76.53 80.79
C PHE A 499 67.82 77.45 82.01
N ARG A 500 66.60 77.59 82.56
CA ARG A 500 66.31 78.41 83.77
C ARG A 500 66.95 77.88 85.06
N MET A 501 67.02 76.56 85.23
CA MET A 501 67.60 75.91 86.42
C MET A 501 69.14 76.06 86.46
N THR A 502 69.78 76.10 85.30
CA THR A 502 71.24 76.27 85.17
C THR A 502 71.74 77.62 85.75
N GLU A 503 70.86 78.61 85.95
CA GLU A 503 71.20 79.96 86.42
C GLU A 503 71.14 80.16 87.95
N LYS A 504 70.55 79.23 88.73
CA LYS A 504 70.05 79.55 90.09
C LYS A 504 70.68 78.85 91.30
N ASP A 505 71.49 77.81 91.16
CA ASP A 505 71.97 77.00 92.31
C ASP A 505 73.14 77.61 93.12
N GLY A 506 72.83 78.72 93.81
CA GLY A 506 73.74 79.54 94.60
C GLY A 506 74.18 78.98 95.97
N VAL A 507 74.94 77.87 95.95
CA VAL A 507 76.00 77.53 96.94
C VAL A 507 75.61 77.19 98.41
N TRP A 508 74.58 77.77 99.05
CA TRP A 508 74.44 77.70 100.52
C TRP A 508 73.42 76.73 101.14
N GLN A 509 72.53 76.11 100.36
CA GLN A 509 71.82 74.90 100.82
C GLN A 509 72.67 73.61 100.63
N LEU A 510 73.77 73.73 99.88
CA LEU A 510 74.47 72.68 99.13
C LEU A 510 75.32 71.68 99.97
N LEU A 511 75.03 71.55 101.28
CA LEU A 511 75.61 70.51 102.15
C LEU A 511 74.53 69.72 102.91
N VAL A 512 73.61 70.42 103.60
CA VAL A 512 72.53 69.76 104.36
C VAL A 512 71.34 69.43 103.48
N HIS A 513 70.97 70.28 102.51
CA HIS A 513 70.16 69.77 101.41
C HIS A 513 70.95 68.73 100.63
N ARG A 514 72.25 68.91 100.34
CA ARG A 514 72.97 67.92 99.53
C ARG A 514 72.89 66.49 100.09
N SER A 515 73.11 66.25 101.39
CA SER A 515 72.94 64.90 101.94
C SER A 515 71.51 64.36 101.81
N LEU A 516 70.49 65.17 102.16
CA LEU A 516 69.08 64.78 102.05
C LEU A 516 68.59 64.70 100.60
N MET A 517 69.24 65.42 99.69
CA MET A 517 68.91 65.53 98.27
C MET A 517 69.66 64.47 97.47
N ASP A 518 70.82 64.00 97.91
CA ASP A 518 71.46 62.78 97.43
C ASP A 518 70.59 61.56 97.83
N GLU A 519 70.09 61.48 99.08
CA GLU A 519 69.11 60.45 99.50
C GLU A 519 67.76 60.57 98.77
N ILE A 520 67.20 61.78 98.64
CA ILE A 520 65.95 62.01 97.88
C ILE A 520 66.17 61.76 96.38
N THR A 521 67.36 62.01 95.81
CA THR A 521 67.68 61.67 94.41
C THR A 521 67.87 60.17 94.24
N GLN A 522 68.45 59.47 95.22
CA GLN A 522 68.50 58.00 95.23
C GLN A 522 67.09 57.40 95.33
N MET A 523 66.26 57.89 96.25
CA MET A 523 64.86 57.46 96.38
C MET A 523 64.05 57.80 95.11
N LYS A 524 64.19 59.01 94.55
CA LYS A 524 63.58 59.38 93.27
C LYS A 524 64.05 58.47 92.14
N SER A 525 65.35 58.19 92.03
CA SER A 525 65.93 57.28 91.03
C SER A 525 65.38 55.86 91.14
N MET A 526 65.27 55.34 92.37
CA MET A 526 64.60 54.06 92.64
C MET A 526 63.10 54.12 92.32
N THR A 527 62.40 55.20 92.64
CA THR A 527 60.98 55.39 92.29
C THR A 527 60.78 55.49 90.79
N THR A 528 61.63 56.21 90.04
CA THR A 528 61.58 56.26 88.57
C THR A 528 61.93 54.91 87.94
N GLY A 529 62.85 54.14 88.55
CA GLY A 529 63.14 52.76 88.13
C GLY A 529 61.97 51.81 88.36
N ILE A 530 61.29 51.91 89.51
CA ILE A 530 60.08 51.13 89.82
C ILE A 530 58.91 51.56 88.92
N ILE A 531 58.78 52.85 88.61
CA ILE A 531 57.80 53.37 87.66
C ILE A 531 58.09 52.80 86.26
N ALA A 532 59.32 52.92 85.76
CA ALA A 532 59.71 52.41 84.44
C ALA A 532 59.55 50.88 84.33
N GLU A 533 59.86 50.11 85.38
CA GLU A 533 59.59 48.67 85.42
C GLU A 533 58.10 48.35 85.46
N ARG A 534 57.29 49.11 86.23
CA ARG A 534 55.83 48.97 86.23
C ARG A 534 55.22 49.30 84.87
N ASP A 535 55.72 50.34 84.19
CA ASP A 535 55.26 50.74 82.86
C ASP A 535 55.73 49.77 81.78
N ARG A 536 56.95 49.21 81.90
CA ARG A 536 57.42 48.09 81.05
C ARG A 536 56.55 46.85 81.22
N LEU A 537 56.27 46.45 82.46
CA LEU A 537 55.43 45.28 82.77
C LEU A 537 53.95 45.50 82.38
N GLN A 538 53.47 46.74 82.43
CA GLN A 538 52.14 47.11 81.92
C GLN A 538 52.10 46.97 80.39
N ALA A 539 53.08 47.54 79.67
CA ALA A 539 53.17 47.38 78.21
C ALA A 539 53.36 45.91 77.76
N GLU A 540 54.11 45.11 78.53
CA GLU A 540 54.22 43.65 78.29
C GLU A 540 52.90 42.92 78.54
N LEU A 541 52.15 43.28 79.58
CA LEU A 541 50.81 42.73 79.84
C LEU A 541 49.81 43.10 78.75
N ASP A 542 49.79 44.37 78.34
CA ASP A 542 48.86 44.88 77.32
C ASP A 542 49.18 44.28 75.94
N SER A 543 50.47 44.13 75.60
CA SER A 543 50.92 43.41 74.41
C SER A 543 50.51 41.93 74.41
N ILE A 544 50.64 41.23 75.55
CA ILE A 544 50.19 39.85 75.71
C ILE A 544 48.66 39.75 75.60
N MET A 545 47.92 40.72 76.13
CA MET A 545 46.45 40.77 76.04
C MET A 545 45.97 41.02 74.60
N ALA A 546 46.62 41.93 73.87
CA ALA A 546 46.35 42.18 72.44
C ALA A 546 46.64 40.93 71.59
N ALA A 547 47.83 40.33 71.74
CA ALA A 547 48.22 39.10 71.02
C ALA A 547 47.29 37.91 71.35
N LYS A 548 46.78 37.83 72.58
CA LYS A 548 45.75 36.84 72.97
C LYS A 548 44.40 37.13 72.30
N GLY A 549 44.00 38.40 72.21
CA GLY A 549 42.79 38.83 71.49
C GLY A 549 42.86 38.43 70.01
N GLU A 550 43.94 38.81 69.32
CA GLU A 550 44.20 38.37 67.95
C GLU A 550 44.14 36.85 67.78
N SER A 551 44.78 36.11 68.69
CA SER A 551 44.80 34.64 68.66
C SER A 551 43.40 34.03 68.81
N SER A 552 42.55 34.64 69.65
CA SER A 552 41.14 34.25 69.80
C SER A 552 40.36 34.47 68.51
N VAL A 553 40.46 35.66 67.90
CA VAL A 553 39.79 35.98 66.62
C VAL A 553 40.28 35.06 65.50
N LYS A 554 41.59 34.79 65.43
CA LYS A 554 42.19 33.87 64.45
C LYS A 554 41.68 32.43 64.63
N ALA A 555 41.49 31.98 65.87
CA ALA A 555 40.91 30.66 66.15
C ALA A 555 39.42 30.58 65.78
N GLU A 556 38.64 31.65 66.05
CA GLU A 556 37.21 31.73 65.74
C GLU A 556 36.95 31.79 64.22
N VAL A 557 37.71 32.60 63.48
CA VAL A 557 37.69 32.63 62.00
C VAL A 557 38.08 31.27 61.39
N LEU A 558 39.01 30.54 62.00
CA LEU A 558 39.36 29.18 61.55
C LEU A 558 38.25 28.17 61.88
N ALA A 559 37.52 28.34 62.99
CA ALA A 559 36.37 27.50 63.33
C ALA A 559 35.21 27.71 62.35
N CYS A 560 34.86 28.97 62.03
CA CYS A 560 33.87 29.31 61.00
C CYS A 560 34.23 28.66 59.66
N LYS A 561 35.44 28.91 59.14
CA LYS A 561 35.89 28.32 57.87
C LYS A 561 35.88 26.79 57.84
N LEU A 562 36.12 26.13 58.98
CA LEU A 562 36.02 24.68 59.07
C LEU A 562 34.56 24.21 59.02
N GLN A 563 33.63 24.94 59.65
CA GLN A 563 32.19 24.68 59.57
C GLN A 563 31.62 24.96 58.16
N ASP A 564 32.07 26.03 57.50
CA ASP A 564 31.70 26.34 56.10
C ASP A 564 32.12 25.19 55.18
N MET A 565 33.37 24.72 55.30
CA MET A 565 33.89 23.58 54.54
C MET A 565 33.18 22.26 54.85
N GLN A 566 32.66 22.08 56.07
CA GLN A 566 31.81 20.93 56.41
C GLN A 566 30.45 21.02 55.71
N THR A 567 29.76 22.17 55.76
CA THR A 567 28.46 22.31 55.07
C THR A 567 28.59 22.20 53.55
N ALA A 568 29.71 22.68 52.97
CA ALA A 568 30.05 22.48 51.57
C ALA A 568 30.31 20.99 51.24
N PHE A 569 30.99 20.24 52.11
CA PHE A 569 31.17 18.79 51.94
C PHE A 569 29.84 18.05 51.98
N ASP A 570 28.98 18.36 52.96
CA ASP A 570 27.65 17.75 53.11
C ASP A 570 26.73 18.08 51.91
N ASN A 571 26.89 19.25 51.29
CA ASN A 571 26.21 19.61 50.04
C ASN A 571 26.71 18.74 48.87
N LEU A 572 28.03 18.66 48.68
CA LEU A 572 28.65 17.87 47.61
C LEU A 572 28.36 16.37 47.73
N GLU A 573 28.26 15.82 48.95
CA GLU A 573 27.85 14.43 49.17
C GLU A 573 26.39 14.21 48.75
N ARG A 574 25.46 15.13 49.07
CA ARG A 574 24.07 15.08 48.61
C ARG A 574 23.93 15.26 47.09
N GLU A 575 24.72 16.12 46.46
CA GLU A 575 24.76 16.28 45.00
C GLU A 575 25.31 15.02 44.30
N LYS A 576 26.35 14.40 44.87
CA LYS A 576 26.89 13.10 44.44
C LYS A 576 25.86 11.97 44.56
N GLU A 577 25.08 11.92 45.65
CA GLU A 577 23.98 10.96 45.81
C GLU A 577 22.87 11.21 44.79
N SER A 578 22.44 12.46 44.62
CA SER A 578 21.43 12.86 43.62
C SER A 578 21.83 12.50 42.20
N THR A 579 23.06 12.83 41.79
CA THR A 579 23.60 12.48 40.46
C THR A 579 23.79 10.98 40.27
N THR A 580 24.08 10.22 41.34
CA THR A 580 24.10 8.75 41.30
C THR A 580 22.71 8.16 41.06
N VAL A 581 21.66 8.69 41.70
CA VAL A 581 20.27 8.28 41.47
C VAL A 581 19.82 8.63 40.04
N LEU A 582 20.14 9.84 39.55
CA LEU A 582 19.86 10.24 38.17
C LEU A 582 20.55 9.32 37.14
N LEU A 583 21.80 8.91 37.40
CA LEU A 583 22.52 7.96 36.56
C LEU A 583 21.87 6.56 36.55
N GLN A 584 21.39 6.09 37.71
CA GLN A 584 20.66 4.81 37.79
C GLN A 584 19.35 4.86 37.01
N LEU A 585 18.55 5.93 37.18
CA LEU A 585 17.30 6.13 36.43
C LEU A 585 17.56 6.26 34.91
N ALA A 586 18.67 6.87 34.50
CA ALA A 586 19.09 6.92 33.10
C ALA A 586 19.45 5.52 32.56
N GLN A 587 20.19 4.70 33.33
CA GLN A 587 20.54 3.32 32.94
C GLN A 587 19.32 2.39 32.89
N GLU A 588 18.35 2.55 33.81
CA GLU A 588 17.07 1.85 33.74
C GLU A 588 16.27 2.25 32.50
N LYS A 589 16.26 3.55 32.14
CA LYS A 589 15.59 4.04 30.93
C LYS A 589 16.27 3.61 29.64
N GLU A 590 17.60 3.58 29.60
CA GLU A 590 18.38 3.00 28.49
C GLU A 590 18.05 1.51 28.32
N SER A 591 18.01 0.75 29.42
CA SER A 591 17.66 -0.67 29.41
C SER A 591 16.23 -0.92 28.89
N GLN A 592 15.25 -0.13 29.34
CA GLN A 592 13.86 -0.19 28.85
C GLN A 592 13.78 0.08 27.34
N MET A 593 14.45 1.12 26.83
CA MET A 593 14.47 1.43 25.40
C MET A 593 15.16 0.34 24.57
N ILE A 594 16.18 -0.35 25.12
CA ILE A 594 16.84 -1.48 24.46
C ILE A 594 15.89 -2.69 24.36
N GLU A 595 15.11 -2.99 25.41
CA GLU A 595 14.10 -4.06 25.38
C GLU A 595 12.95 -3.75 24.41
N GLU A 596 12.43 -2.51 24.42
CA GLU A 596 11.39 -2.04 23.49
C GLU A 596 11.86 -2.06 22.02
N LEU A 597 13.12 -1.70 21.76
CA LEU A 597 13.74 -1.78 20.45
C LEU A 597 13.89 -3.23 19.98
N ALA A 598 14.34 -4.14 20.86
CA ALA A 598 14.48 -5.55 20.54
C ALA A 598 13.13 -6.22 20.21
N ALA A 599 12.10 -5.96 21.03
CA ALA A 599 10.74 -6.43 20.77
C ALA A 599 10.17 -5.87 19.46
N SER A 600 10.49 -4.61 19.13
CA SER A 600 10.09 -3.99 17.87
C SER A 600 10.78 -4.64 16.67
N GLN A 601 12.08 -4.97 16.78
CA GLN A 601 12.83 -5.66 15.74
C GLN A 601 12.32 -7.09 15.50
N GLU A 602 12.03 -7.86 16.56
CA GLU A 602 11.42 -9.19 16.44
C GLU A 602 10.03 -9.11 15.75
N LYS A 603 9.23 -8.11 16.12
CA LYS A 603 7.92 -7.85 15.50
C LYS A 603 8.05 -7.48 14.02
N ILE A 604 9.04 -6.67 13.63
CA ILE A 604 9.36 -6.39 12.22
C ILE A 604 9.72 -7.70 11.50
N HIS A 605 10.64 -8.50 12.06
CA HIS A 605 11.09 -9.73 11.41
C HIS A 605 9.97 -10.78 11.22
N SER A 606 9.03 -10.86 12.17
CA SER A 606 7.83 -11.72 12.01
C SER A 606 6.91 -11.24 10.88
N LEU A 607 6.79 -9.92 10.69
CA LEU A 607 6.01 -9.32 9.60
C LEU A 607 6.72 -9.45 8.24
N GLU A 608 8.05 -9.32 8.18
CA GLU A 608 8.85 -9.60 6.98
C GLU A 608 8.69 -11.06 6.54
N THR A 609 8.77 -12.00 7.49
CA THR A 609 8.59 -13.43 7.23
C THR A 609 7.20 -13.71 6.67
N SER A 610 6.15 -13.19 7.30
CA SER A 610 4.77 -13.36 6.83
C SER A 610 4.51 -12.66 5.48
N LEU A 611 5.15 -11.51 5.21
CA LEU A 611 5.11 -10.85 3.90
C LEU A 611 5.75 -11.73 2.82
N GLN A 612 6.90 -12.36 3.12
CA GLN A 612 7.59 -13.25 2.20
C GLN A 612 6.78 -14.52 1.93
N GLU A 613 6.12 -15.10 2.94
CA GLU A 613 5.18 -16.21 2.77
C GLU A 613 4.03 -15.82 1.83
N LYS A 614 3.39 -14.67 2.04
CA LYS A 614 2.30 -14.19 1.16
C LYS A 614 2.77 -13.80 -0.23
N GLN A 615 4.01 -13.33 -0.39
CA GLN A 615 4.60 -13.12 -1.72
C GLN A 615 4.85 -14.46 -2.44
N ASN A 616 5.26 -15.51 -1.71
CA ASN A 616 5.43 -16.84 -2.28
C ASN A 616 4.07 -17.45 -2.70
N GLU A 617 3.03 -17.35 -1.86
CA GLU A 617 1.66 -17.76 -2.21
C GLU A 617 1.15 -17.04 -3.47
N LEU A 618 1.35 -15.71 -3.55
CA LEU A 618 0.96 -14.92 -4.72
C LEU A 618 1.69 -15.36 -5.99
N ASN A 619 2.97 -15.72 -5.90
CA ASN A 619 3.77 -16.20 -7.03
C ASN A 619 3.28 -17.58 -7.53
N GLU A 620 2.94 -18.49 -6.63
CA GLU A 620 2.36 -19.80 -6.98
C GLU A 620 0.98 -19.65 -7.64
N LEU A 621 0.10 -18.80 -7.10
CA LEU A 621 -1.19 -18.50 -7.73
C LEU A 621 -1.05 -17.90 -9.14
N HIS A 622 -0.02 -17.07 -9.39
CA HIS A 622 0.29 -16.58 -10.73
C HIS A 622 0.79 -17.69 -11.66
N ARG A 623 1.60 -18.66 -11.17
CA ARG A 623 1.99 -19.85 -11.95
C ARG A 623 0.75 -20.65 -12.35
N GLU A 624 -0.13 -20.93 -11.40
CA GLU A 624 -1.35 -21.72 -11.63
C GLU A 624 -2.32 -21.02 -12.59
N GLN A 625 -2.52 -19.71 -12.45
CA GLN A 625 -3.29 -18.92 -13.41
C GLN A 625 -2.67 -18.98 -14.82
N GLY A 626 -1.34 -18.97 -14.92
CA GLY A 626 -0.61 -19.16 -16.19
C GLY A 626 -0.85 -20.54 -16.82
N GLU A 627 -0.78 -21.61 -16.02
CA GLU A 627 -1.08 -22.97 -16.48
C GLU A 627 -2.56 -23.14 -16.90
N ILE A 628 -3.49 -22.56 -16.15
CA ILE A 628 -4.93 -22.57 -16.49
C ILE A 628 -5.16 -21.84 -17.82
N ARG A 629 -4.54 -20.68 -18.04
CA ARG A 629 -4.62 -19.96 -19.34
C ARG A 629 -4.06 -20.80 -20.49
N GLN A 630 -2.93 -21.49 -20.31
CA GLN A 630 -2.39 -22.39 -21.34
C GLN A 630 -3.33 -23.58 -21.65
N ARG A 631 -3.97 -24.17 -20.63
CA ARG A 631 -5.00 -25.21 -20.80
C ARG A 631 -6.22 -24.67 -21.55
N GLU A 632 -6.65 -23.45 -21.24
CA GLU A 632 -7.75 -22.76 -21.91
C GLU A 632 -7.46 -22.50 -23.40
N GLU A 633 -6.25 -22.01 -23.72
CA GLU A 633 -5.82 -21.79 -25.11
C GLU A 633 -5.68 -23.10 -25.90
N ALA A 634 -5.12 -24.15 -25.28
CA ALA A 634 -5.05 -25.48 -25.88
C ALA A 634 -6.45 -26.07 -26.16
N ALA A 635 -7.39 -25.94 -25.21
CA ALA A 635 -8.77 -26.37 -25.38
C ALA A 635 -9.49 -25.58 -26.48
N LYS A 636 -9.32 -24.24 -26.53
CA LYS A 636 -9.84 -23.39 -27.62
C LYS A 636 -9.30 -23.81 -28.98
N ALA A 637 -8.00 -24.11 -29.08
CA ALA A 637 -7.39 -24.61 -30.31
C ALA A 637 -7.97 -25.98 -30.71
N GLN A 638 -8.12 -26.90 -29.77
CA GLN A 638 -8.74 -28.21 -30.03
C GLN A 638 -10.19 -28.10 -30.49
N VAL A 639 -11.00 -27.22 -29.86
CA VAL A 639 -12.39 -26.95 -30.26
C VAL A 639 -12.48 -26.32 -31.66
N LYS A 640 -11.51 -25.47 -32.05
CA LYS A 640 -11.43 -24.96 -33.42
C LYS A 640 -11.19 -26.09 -34.42
N THR A 641 -10.22 -26.97 -34.16
CA THR A 641 -9.91 -28.11 -35.03
C THR A 641 -11.08 -29.10 -35.14
N THR A 642 -11.81 -29.36 -34.06
CA THR A 642 -12.99 -30.26 -34.12
C THR A 642 -14.17 -29.61 -34.82
N LEU A 643 -14.35 -28.29 -34.75
CA LEU A 643 -15.35 -27.58 -35.55
C LEU A 643 -15.02 -27.64 -37.05
N GLU A 644 -13.76 -27.46 -37.43
CA GLU A 644 -13.29 -27.60 -38.82
C GLU A 644 -13.57 -29.02 -39.36
N GLN A 645 -13.21 -30.06 -38.59
CA GLN A 645 -13.52 -31.46 -38.93
C GLN A 645 -15.03 -31.78 -39.02
N LEU A 646 -15.87 -31.05 -38.28
CA LEU A 646 -17.32 -31.24 -38.28
C LEU A 646 -17.95 -30.59 -39.52
N GLU A 647 -17.46 -29.41 -39.92
CA GLU A 647 -17.86 -28.75 -41.16
C GLU A 647 -17.38 -29.55 -42.40
N ASP A 648 -16.16 -30.11 -42.38
CA ASP A 648 -15.68 -31.05 -43.42
C ASP A 648 -16.58 -32.30 -43.54
N ARG A 649 -16.96 -32.90 -42.41
CA ARG A 649 -17.89 -34.05 -42.38
C ARG A 649 -19.28 -33.70 -42.89
N LYS A 650 -19.78 -32.51 -42.58
CA LYS A 650 -21.06 -31.99 -43.06
C LYS A 650 -21.02 -31.76 -44.56
N ASN A 651 -19.95 -31.18 -45.10
CA ASN A 651 -19.74 -31.04 -46.54
C ASN A 651 -19.72 -32.41 -47.24
N TYR A 652 -18.96 -33.38 -46.71
CA TYR A 652 -18.96 -34.75 -47.22
C TYR A 652 -20.31 -35.47 -47.10
N THR A 653 -21.13 -35.11 -46.10
CA THR A 653 -22.51 -35.63 -45.98
C THR A 653 -23.40 -35.05 -47.08
N ILE A 654 -23.26 -33.75 -47.39
CA ILE A 654 -23.96 -33.11 -48.51
C ILE A 654 -23.53 -33.75 -49.85
N GLU A 655 -22.23 -33.99 -50.07
CA GLU A 655 -21.73 -34.71 -51.26
C GLU A 655 -22.33 -36.13 -51.40
N LEU A 656 -22.54 -36.83 -50.28
CA LEU A 656 -23.20 -38.14 -50.27
C LEU A 656 -24.72 -38.04 -50.49
N GLU A 657 -25.39 -37.02 -49.96
CA GLU A 657 -26.81 -36.76 -50.21
C GLU A 657 -27.05 -36.40 -51.68
N GLU A 658 -26.18 -35.60 -52.29
CA GLU A 658 -26.19 -35.30 -53.73
C GLU A 658 -25.96 -36.56 -54.57
N GLN A 659 -24.98 -37.41 -54.24
CA GLN A 659 -24.76 -38.70 -54.92
C GLN A 659 -25.97 -39.64 -54.77
N VAL A 660 -26.60 -39.71 -53.60
CA VAL A 660 -27.82 -40.50 -53.38
C VAL A 660 -29.00 -39.94 -54.18
N PHE A 661 -29.09 -38.62 -54.33
CA PHE A 661 -30.10 -37.96 -55.17
C PHE A 661 -29.87 -38.24 -56.67
N GLU A 662 -28.64 -38.14 -57.17
CA GLU A 662 -28.27 -38.52 -58.54
C GLU A 662 -28.55 -40.00 -58.83
N LEU A 663 -28.15 -40.89 -57.93
CA LEU A 663 -28.45 -42.33 -58.03
C LEU A 663 -29.96 -42.61 -58.00
N SER A 664 -30.72 -41.86 -57.20
CA SER A 664 -32.19 -41.97 -57.14
C SER A 664 -32.86 -41.49 -58.43
N ASN A 665 -32.37 -40.41 -59.04
CA ASN A 665 -32.82 -39.93 -60.35
C ASN A 665 -32.46 -40.93 -61.45
N SER A 666 -31.22 -41.44 -61.48
CA SER A 666 -30.75 -42.46 -62.42
C SER A 666 -31.54 -43.77 -62.29
N LEU A 667 -31.85 -44.21 -61.06
CA LEU A 667 -32.73 -45.35 -60.79
C LEU A 667 -34.18 -45.09 -61.24
N THR A 668 -34.67 -43.85 -61.13
CA THR A 668 -36.01 -43.47 -61.58
C THR A 668 -36.09 -43.42 -63.10
N GLU A 669 -35.05 -42.94 -63.79
CA GLU A 669 -34.90 -43.08 -65.24
C GLU A 669 -34.81 -44.54 -65.65
N ALA A 670 -34.02 -45.37 -64.97
CA ALA A 670 -33.91 -46.80 -65.27
C ALA A 670 -35.27 -47.50 -65.12
N LYS A 671 -36.01 -47.23 -64.03
CA LYS A 671 -37.40 -47.69 -63.83
C LYS A 671 -38.31 -47.22 -64.98
N LYS A 672 -38.20 -45.96 -65.42
CA LYS A 672 -38.97 -45.43 -66.55
C LYS A 672 -38.63 -46.12 -67.86
N ARG A 673 -37.33 -46.36 -68.14
CA ARG A 673 -36.89 -47.13 -69.33
C ARG A 673 -37.42 -48.58 -69.29
N CYS A 674 -37.39 -49.23 -68.14
CA CYS A 674 -38.00 -50.56 -67.96
C CYS A 674 -39.54 -50.55 -68.07
N GLY A 675 -40.20 -49.47 -67.65
CA GLY A 675 -41.63 -49.23 -67.87
C GLY A 675 -41.95 -49.11 -69.36
N ASN A 676 -41.30 -48.19 -70.06
CA ASN A 676 -41.44 -48.02 -71.51
C ASN A 676 -41.15 -49.33 -72.29
N LEU A 677 -40.13 -50.11 -71.88
CA LEU A 677 -39.83 -51.41 -72.48
C LEU A 677 -40.91 -52.47 -72.19
N ARG A 678 -41.53 -52.44 -71.01
CA ARG A 678 -42.70 -53.28 -70.71
C ARG A 678 -43.90 -52.88 -71.57
N GLU A 679 -44.19 -51.59 -71.67
CA GLU A 679 -45.28 -51.06 -72.52
C GLU A 679 -45.06 -51.43 -74.00
N GLN A 680 -43.81 -51.42 -74.49
CA GLN A 680 -43.46 -51.90 -75.82
C GLN A 680 -43.66 -53.41 -75.98
N PHE A 681 -43.31 -54.22 -74.96
CA PHE A 681 -43.60 -55.66 -74.95
C PHE A 681 -45.10 -55.96 -74.91
N GLU A 682 -45.88 -55.22 -74.11
CA GLU A 682 -47.33 -55.37 -74.00
C GLU A 682 -48.03 -54.92 -75.30
N ALA A 683 -47.55 -53.86 -75.95
CA ALA A 683 -48.01 -53.45 -77.29
C ALA A 683 -47.70 -54.51 -78.36
N ALA A 684 -46.51 -55.11 -78.35
CA ALA A 684 -46.16 -56.21 -79.26
C ALA A 684 -47.02 -57.47 -79.01
N MET A 685 -47.41 -57.74 -77.76
CA MET A 685 -48.36 -58.80 -77.38
C MET A 685 -49.83 -58.47 -77.76
N GLN A 686 -50.12 -57.21 -78.11
CA GLN A 686 -51.43 -56.75 -78.53
C GLN A 686 -51.64 -56.88 -80.05
N ASP A 687 -50.56 -56.85 -80.85
CA ASP A 687 -50.59 -56.91 -82.32
C ASP A 687 -50.72 -58.36 -82.84
N LYS A 688 -51.89 -58.96 -82.58
CA LYS A 688 -52.15 -60.40 -82.73
C LYS A 688 -52.41 -60.85 -84.18
N SER A 689 -51.70 -60.29 -85.16
CA SER A 689 -51.76 -60.78 -86.55
C SER A 689 -51.04 -62.14 -86.68
N GLU A 690 -49.73 -62.15 -86.47
CA GLU A 690 -48.86 -63.31 -86.73
C GLU A 690 -49.15 -64.48 -85.76
N SER A 691 -49.54 -64.18 -84.51
CA SER A 691 -49.88 -65.21 -83.51
C SER A 691 -51.15 -66.01 -83.85
N ILE A 692 -52.03 -65.50 -84.73
CA ILE A 692 -53.21 -66.24 -85.18
C ILE A 692 -52.87 -67.15 -86.37
N GLU A 693 -51.99 -66.70 -87.26
CA GLU A 693 -51.48 -67.50 -88.38
C GLU A 693 -50.69 -68.72 -87.87
N PHE A 694 -49.74 -68.52 -86.93
CA PHE A 694 -49.05 -69.64 -86.29
C PHE A 694 -49.96 -70.59 -85.51
N SER A 695 -51.11 -70.11 -84.98
CA SER A 695 -52.09 -71.00 -84.34
C SER A 695 -52.78 -71.91 -85.35
N HIS A 696 -53.17 -71.39 -86.53
CA HIS A 696 -53.78 -72.19 -87.58
C HIS A 696 -52.76 -73.15 -88.22
N GLU A 697 -51.51 -72.72 -88.43
CA GLU A 697 -50.45 -73.58 -88.94
C GLU A 697 -50.10 -74.71 -87.95
N ILE A 698 -50.17 -74.46 -86.64
CA ILE A 698 -50.04 -75.50 -85.59
C ILE A 698 -51.24 -76.46 -85.59
N GLU A 699 -52.47 -76.00 -85.87
CA GLU A 699 -53.64 -76.89 -85.99
C GLU A 699 -53.60 -77.74 -87.27
N ASP A 700 -53.22 -77.17 -88.41
CA ASP A 700 -53.01 -77.93 -89.66
C ASP A 700 -51.88 -78.97 -89.52
N LEU A 701 -50.76 -78.61 -88.88
CA LEU A 701 -49.68 -79.56 -88.59
C LEU A 701 -50.11 -80.66 -87.60
N HIS A 702 -50.97 -80.37 -86.63
CA HIS A 702 -51.57 -81.41 -85.78
C HIS A 702 -52.54 -82.32 -86.54
N SER A 703 -53.32 -81.78 -87.47
CA SER A 703 -54.22 -82.56 -88.33
C SER A 703 -53.44 -83.50 -89.24
N GLN A 704 -52.40 -82.99 -89.91
CA GLN A 704 -51.48 -83.80 -90.73
C GLN A 704 -50.76 -84.86 -89.89
N LYS A 705 -50.31 -84.52 -88.67
CA LYS A 705 -49.72 -85.48 -87.75
C LYS A 705 -50.69 -86.61 -87.40
N ALA A 706 -51.93 -86.28 -87.03
CA ALA A 706 -52.94 -87.27 -86.67
C ALA A 706 -53.30 -88.21 -87.85
N GLU A 707 -53.37 -87.69 -89.07
CA GLU A 707 -53.60 -88.50 -90.27
C GLU A 707 -52.39 -89.40 -90.60
N LEU A 708 -51.16 -88.92 -90.40
CA LEU A 708 -49.94 -89.74 -90.51
C LEU A 708 -49.85 -90.82 -89.43
N GLU A 709 -50.24 -90.53 -88.18
CA GLU A 709 -50.32 -91.51 -87.10
C GLU A 709 -51.37 -92.59 -87.40
N GLN A 710 -52.54 -92.22 -87.92
CA GLN A 710 -53.56 -93.18 -88.37
C GLN A 710 -53.09 -94.03 -89.58
N GLN A 711 -52.37 -93.44 -90.52
CA GLN A 711 -51.76 -94.19 -91.63
C GLN A 711 -50.67 -95.17 -91.14
N LEU A 712 -49.85 -94.76 -90.17
CA LEU A 712 -48.84 -95.60 -89.55
C LEU A 712 -49.47 -96.78 -88.79
N GLU A 713 -50.51 -96.53 -87.99
CA GLU A 713 -51.22 -97.56 -87.23
C GLU A 713 -51.92 -98.57 -88.17
N LYS A 714 -52.53 -98.08 -89.27
CA LYS A 714 -53.04 -98.95 -90.34
C LYS A 714 -51.95 -99.79 -90.98
N LYS A 715 -50.76 -99.23 -91.23
CA LYS A 715 -49.60 -99.98 -91.77
C LYS A 715 -49.02 -100.97 -90.77
N MET A 716 -49.07 -100.68 -89.47
CA MET A 716 -48.72 -101.64 -88.41
C MET A 716 -49.73 -102.80 -88.34
N ALA A 717 -51.03 -102.53 -88.52
CA ALA A 717 -52.05 -103.58 -88.62
C ALA A 717 -51.83 -104.47 -89.86
N GLU A 718 -51.57 -103.89 -91.04
CA GLU A 718 -51.23 -104.62 -92.26
C GLU A 718 -49.93 -105.45 -92.07
N PHE A 719 -48.91 -104.90 -91.40
CA PHE A 719 -47.68 -105.62 -91.06
C PHE A 719 -47.95 -106.80 -90.13
N LEU A 720 -48.77 -106.63 -89.09
CA LEU A 720 -49.13 -107.72 -88.17
C LEU A 720 -49.92 -108.84 -88.87
N THR A 721 -50.80 -108.52 -89.83
CA THR A 721 -51.47 -109.56 -90.62
C THR A 721 -50.48 -110.30 -91.53
N LEU A 722 -49.55 -109.59 -92.18
CA LEU A 722 -48.51 -110.20 -93.01
C LEU A 722 -47.51 -111.03 -92.19
N GLN A 723 -47.16 -110.59 -90.98
CA GLN A 723 -46.31 -111.35 -90.04
C GLN A 723 -46.99 -112.64 -89.58
N LYS A 724 -48.32 -112.62 -89.39
CA LYS A 724 -49.10 -113.82 -89.11
C LYS A 724 -49.15 -114.77 -90.31
N GLU A 725 -49.44 -114.26 -91.51
CA GLU A 725 -49.37 -115.07 -92.74
C GLU A 725 -47.99 -115.68 -92.97
N LEU A 726 -46.92 -114.97 -92.64
CA LEU A 726 -45.55 -115.48 -92.72
C LEU A 726 -45.37 -116.65 -91.72
N SER A 727 -45.77 -116.48 -90.46
CA SER A 727 -45.70 -117.53 -89.44
C SER A 727 -46.51 -118.78 -89.81
N ASP A 728 -47.71 -118.60 -90.35
CA ASP A 728 -48.57 -119.72 -90.74
C ASP A 728 -48.07 -120.40 -92.03
N LYS A 729 -47.40 -119.66 -92.94
CA LYS A 729 -46.65 -120.25 -94.08
C LYS A 729 -45.37 -120.97 -93.64
N THR A 730 -44.64 -120.49 -92.63
CA THR A 730 -43.47 -121.21 -92.08
C THR A 730 -43.87 -122.57 -91.50
N LYS A 731 -44.96 -122.64 -90.71
CA LYS A 731 -45.49 -123.93 -90.21
C LYS A 731 -45.94 -124.86 -91.34
N LEU A 732 -46.48 -124.29 -92.43
CA LEU A 732 -46.86 -125.06 -93.61
C LEU A 732 -45.63 -125.62 -94.35
N VAL A 733 -44.51 -124.89 -94.36
CA VAL A 733 -43.22 -125.39 -94.88
C VAL A 733 -42.68 -126.52 -94.00
N GLU A 734 -42.65 -126.37 -92.67
CA GLU A 734 -42.23 -127.45 -91.74
C GLU A 734 -43.06 -128.73 -91.94
N GLN A 735 -44.38 -128.61 -92.08
CA GLN A 735 -45.28 -129.74 -92.37
C GLN A 735 -45.09 -130.35 -93.77
N VAL A 736 -44.65 -129.57 -94.76
CA VAL A 736 -44.27 -130.08 -96.09
C VAL A 736 -42.91 -130.79 -96.02
N GLU A 737 -41.96 -130.28 -95.25
CA GLU A 737 -40.64 -130.88 -95.08
C GLU A 737 -40.72 -132.24 -94.35
N GLU A 738 -41.45 -132.34 -93.22
CA GLU A 738 -41.71 -133.63 -92.56
C GLU A 738 -42.31 -134.65 -93.54
N ARG A 739 -43.37 -134.24 -94.26
CA ARG A 739 -44.10 -135.05 -95.22
C ARG A 739 -43.27 -135.43 -96.45
N CYS A 740 -42.29 -134.60 -96.84
CA CYS A 740 -41.27 -134.96 -97.82
C CYS A 740 -40.31 -136.03 -97.27
N THR A 741 -39.91 -136.00 -96.00
CA THR A 741 -39.09 -137.08 -95.41
C THR A 741 -39.83 -138.41 -95.29
N GLU A 742 -41.15 -138.39 -95.10
CA GLU A 742 -41.99 -139.60 -95.16
C GLU A 742 -42.11 -140.13 -96.60
N LEU A 743 -42.42 -139.26 -97.57
CA LEU A 743 -42.46 -139.62 -99.00
C LEU A 743 -41.14 -140.21 -99.50
N VAL A 744 -39.99 -139.73 -99.04
CA VAL A 744 -38.68 -140.32 -99.37
C VAL A 744 -38.56 -141.76 -98.83
N LYS A 745 -38.99 -142.02 -97.58
CA LYS A 745 -38.97 -143.38 -97.00
C LYS A 745 -39.91 -144.35 -97.72
N ASP A 746 -41.06 -143.88 -98.18
CA ASP A 746 -42.00 -144.70 -98.95
C ASP A 746 -41.54 -144.92 -100.39
N LEU A 747 -40.91 -143.93 -101.03
CA LEU A 747 -40.22 -144.10 -102.31
C LEU A 747 -39.04 -145.10 -102.22
N GLU A 748 -38.38 -145.23 -101.06
CA GLU A 748 -37.39 -146.28 -100.82
C GLU A 748 -37.99 -147.68 -100.60
N LYS A 749 -39.27 -147.79 -100.19
CA LYS A 749 -40.01 -149.07 -100.17
C LYS A 749 -40.45 -149.44 -101.58
N GLU A 750 -41.10 -148.51 -102.28
CA GLU A 750 -41.47 -148.62 -103.71
C GLU A 750 -40.28 -149.06 -104.57
N ARG A 751 -39.11 -148.41 -104.43
CA ARG A 751 -37.90 -148.81 -105.17
C ARG A 751 -37.45 -150.25 -104.92
N LYS A 752 -37.69 -150.81 -103.72
CA LYS A 752 -37.37 -152.21 -103.39
C LYS A 752 -38.42 -153.16 -103.94
N GLN A 753 -39.70 -152.76 -103.96
CA GLN A 753 -40.78 -153.50 -104.60
C GLN A 753 -40.59 -153.57 -106.13
N ILE A 754 -40.30 -152.43 -106.77
CA ILE A 754 -39.99 -152.32 -108.21
C ILE A 754 -38.73 -153.12 -108.59
N ALA A 755 -37.78 -153.34 -107.66
CA ALA A 755 -36.63 -154.20 -107.91
C ALA A 755 -37.02 -155.68 -108.03
N ILE A 756 -37.96 -156.15 -107.21
CA ILE A 756 -38.52 -157.52 -107.28
C ILE A 756 -39.34 -157.69 -108.57
N GLU A 757 -40.19 -156.72 -108.89
CA GLU A 757 -41.01 -156.76 -110.11
C GLU A 757 -40.18 -156.68 -111.40
N ARG A 758 -38.97 -156.10 -111.35
CA ARG A 758 -38.00 -156.11 -112.45
C ARG A 758 -37.27 -157.43 -112.68
N GLU A 759 -37.26 -158.35 -111.71
CA GLU A 759 -36.83 -159.73 -111.98
C GLU A 759 -37.94 -160.47 -112.74
N GLY A 760 -39.19 -160.40 -112.28
CA GLY A 760 -40.34 -161.02 -112.96
C GLY A 760 -40.59 -160.48 -114.37
N LEU A 761 -40.44 -159.17 -114.61
CA LEU A 761 -40.58 -158.60 -115.96
C LEU A 761 -39.54 -159.08 -116.96
N LYS A 762 -38.37 -159.58 -116.51
CA LYS A 762 -37.35 -160.14 -117.41
C LYS A 762 -37.61 -161.59 -117.81
N GLU A 763 -38.32 -162.36 -116.98
CA GLU A 763 -38.92 -163.62 -117.45
C GLU A 763 -39.96 -163.33 -118.55
N GLY A 764 -40.69 -162.22 -118.45
CA GLY A 764 -41.57 -161.71 -119.51
C GLY A 764 -40.85 -161.28 -120.79
N GLU A 765 -39.72 -160.55 -120.70
CA GLU A 765 -38.93 -160.18 -121.90
C GLU A 765 -38.37 -161.41 -122.64
N ALA A 766 -38.02 -162.48 -121.91
CA ALA A 766 -37.60 -163.74 -122.51
C ALA A 766 -38.73 -164.41 -123.33
N GLU A 767 -39.99 -164.28 -122.90
CA GLU A 767 -41.17 -164.79 -123.63
C GLU A 767 -41.55 -163.91 -124.85
N ILE A 768 -41.32 -162.60 -124.77
CA ILE A 768 -41.63 -161.66 -125.86
C ILE A 768 -40.61 -161.75 -127.01
N ILE A 769 -39.32 -161.87 -126.71
CA ILE A 769 -38.29 -161.95 -127.76
C ILE A 769 -38.38 -163.27 -128.55
N ALA A 770 -38.85 -164.36 -127.92
CA ALA A 770 -39.18 -165.60 -128.62
C ALA A 770 -40.25 -165.37 -129.72
N LYS A 771 -41.27 -164.55 -129.46
CA LYS A 771 -42.31 -164.17 -130.45
C LYS A 771 -41.80 -163.20 -131.52
N PHE A 772 -40.79 -162.39 -131.22
CA PHE A 772 -40.16 -161.54 -132.25
C PHE A 772 -39.28 -162.36 -133.21
N GLN A 773 -38.73 -163.48 -132.76
CA GLN A 773 -38.04 -164.44 -133.62
C GLN A 773 -38.99 -165.12 -134.62
N GLU A 774 -40.26 -165.35 -134.25
CA GLU A 774 -41.30 -165.81 -135.17
C GLU A 774 -41.65 -164.74 -136.23
N LEU A 775 -41.80 -163.46 -135.83
CA LEU A 775 -42.26 -162.41 -136.74
C LEU A 775 -41.24 -161.97 -137.81
N GLN A 776 -39.93 -162.04 -137.57
CA GLN A 776 -38.94 -161.87 -138.65
C GLN A 776 -38.67 -163.15 -139.46
N GLN A 777 -39.22 -164.29 -139.04
CA GLN A 777 -39.31 -165.48 -139.88
C GLN A 777 -40.41 -165.31 -140.94
N GLU A 778 -41.53 -164.65 -140.62
CA GLU A 778 -42.56 -164.24 -141.60
C GLU A 778 -42.11 -163.14 -142.58
N LEU A 779 -41.11 -162.32 -142.20
CA LEU A 779 -40.44 -161.38 -143.11
C LEU A 779 -39.22 -161.97 -143.84
N GLY A 780 -39.16 -163.30 -143.89
CA GLY A 780 -38.43 -164.00 -144.95
C GLY A 780 -39.15 -163.92 -146.31
N GLU A 781 -38.84 -164.90 -147.15
CA GLU A 781 -39.61 -165.37 -148.32
C GLU A 781 -39.91 -164.43 -149.51
N ARG A 782 -39.89 -163.08 -149.42
CA ARG A 782 -40.42 -162.22 -150.53
C ARG A 782 -39.45 -161.53 -151.50
N HIS A 783 -38.37 -160.87 -151.07
CA HIS A 783 -37.33 -160.28 -151.94
C HIS A 783 -35.98 -160.41 -151.20
N GLN A 784 -35.00 -161.25 -151.57
CA GLN A 784 -34.57 -161.78 -152.87
C GLN A 784 -34.19 -160.70 -153.90
N HIS A 785 -32.88 -160.62 -154.20
CA HIS A 785 -32.22 -159.98 -155.36
C HIS A 785 -32.49 -158.45 -155.54
N LEU A 786 -31.52 -157.52 -155.41
CA LEU A 786 -30.04 -157.63 -155.51
C LEU A 786 -29.28 -156.71 -154.52
N GLU A 787 -28.44 -157.36 -153.70
CA GLU A 787 -27.04 -157.03 -153.35
C GLU A 787 -26.52 -155.61 -152.99
N LYS A 788 -26.02 -155.53 -151.74
CA LYS A 788 -24.69 -154.99 -151.29
C LYS A 788 -24.47 -153.48 -151.10
N GLY A 789 -23.54 -153.17 -150.16
CA GLY A 789 -23.16 -151.82 -149.71
C GLY A 789 -23.89 -151.41 -148.43
N GLU A 790 -23.61 -151.97 -147.24
CA GLU A 790 -22.41 -151.76 -146.38
C GLU A 790 -22.23 -150.33 -145.85
N GLY A 791 -21.73 -150.21 -144.60
CA GLY A 791 -21.65 -148.95 -143.84
C GLY A 791 -22.86 -148.78 -142.91
N HIS A 792 -22.80 -148.88 -141.57
CA HIS A 792 -21.82 -148.29 -140.63
C HIS A 792 -21.59 -146.80 -140.93
N THR A 793 -21.75 -145.88 -139.98
CA THR A 793 -21.17 -145.95 -138.62
C THR A 793 -21.99 -145.26 -137.52
N LYS A 794 -21.58 -145.52 -136.28
CA LYS A 794 -21.87 -144.66 -135.11
C LYS A 794 -21.37 -143.23 -135.38
N GLY A 795 -22.13 -142.22 -134.96
CA GLY A 795 -21.68 -140.82 -134.93
C GLY A 795 -22.26 -140.09 -133.72
N ALA A 796 -21.39 -139.62 -132.83
CA ALA A 796 -21.78 -138.76 -131.72
C ALA A 796 -21.46 -137.30 -132.08
N ALA A 797 -22.23 -136.35 -131.55
CA ALA A 797 -21.76 -135.00 -131.23
C ALA A 797 -22.72 -134.30 -130.25
N ALA A 798 -22.24 -133.19 -129.69
CA ALA A 798 -22.90 -132.44 -128.62
C ALA A 798 -23.79 -131.28 -129.13
N ALA A 799 -24.50 -130.69 -128.16
CA ALA A 799 -24.83 -129.27 -128.03
C ALA A 799 -26.07 -128.67 -128.74
N ASP A 800 -26.53 -127.61 -128.05
CA ASP A 800 -27.30 -126.44 -128.48
C ASP A 800 -28.80 -126.50 -128.88
N ASP A 801 -29.60 -125.99 -127.93
CA ASP A 801 -30.26 -124.66 -128.01
C ASP A 801 -31.70 -124.52 -128.59
N ARG A 802 -32.41 -123.57 -127.94
CA ARG A 802 -33.56 -122.73 -128.36
C ARG A 802 -34.86 -123.27 -129.01
N HIS A 803 -35.97 -122.78 -128.42
CA HIS A 803 -37.23 -122.33 -129.06
C HIS A 803 -38.09 -123.37 -129.83
N ALA A 804 -39.37 -123.13 -130.17
CA ALA A 804 -40.36 -122.09 -129.83
C ALA A 804 -41.65 -122.78 -129.28
N VAL A 805 -42.73 -122.15 -128.80
CA VAL A 805 -43.80 -121.33 -129.45
C VAL A 805 -44.83 -121.08 -128.30
N GLY A 806 -45.60 -119.99 -128.13
CA GLY A 806 -45.79 -118.74 -128.86
C GLY A 806 -47.21 -118.56 -129.44
N HIS A 807 -48.12 -117.78 -128.82
CA HIS A 807 -49.34 -117.18 -129.42
C HIS A 807 -49.87 -115.98 -128.59
N GLN A 808 -50.86 -115.21 -129.08
CA GLN A 808 -50.90 -113.74 -128.89
C GLN A 808 -52.09 -113.10 -128.14
N ALA A 809 -51.77 -112.12 -127.28
CA ALA A 809 -52.38 -110.78 -127.06
C ALA A 809 -51.49 -109.99 -126.05
N GLY A 810 -51.39 -108.65 -125.96
CA GLY A 810 -51.91 -107.52 -126.77
C GLY A 810 -52.98 -106.70 -126.04
N ASN A 811 -52.87 -105.41 -125.69
CA ASN A 811 -51.83 -104.35 -125.84
C ASN A 811 -51.87 -103.45 -124.55
N GLY A 812 -51.01 -102.45 -124.26
CA GLY A 812 -49.82 -101.86 -124.90
C GLY A 812 -49.80 -100.30 -124.79
N VAL A 813 -48.62 -99.65 -124.85
CA VAL A 813 -48.37 -98.17 -124.81
C VAL A 813 -48.48 -97.55 -123.39
N GLN A 814 -47.63 -96.63 -122.88
CA GLN A 814 -46.58 -95.76 -123.46
C GLN A 814 -45.31 -95.61 -122.57
N ASP A 815 -44.20 -95.11 -123.15
CA ASP A 815 -42.89 -94.89 -122.51
C ASP A 815 -42.69 -93.51 -121.85
N GLY A 816 -41.67 -93.41 -120.96
CA GLY A 816 -40.46 -92.70 -121.41
C GLY A 816 -39.82 -91.59 -120.53
N LYS A 817 -38.50 -91.79 -120.29
CA LYS A 817 -37.42 -90.79 -120.10
C LYS A 817 -37.39 -90.01 -118.77
N PHE A 818 -36.21 -89.60 -118.27
CA PHE A 818 -34.85 -89.74 -118.83
C PHE A 818 -34.01 -90.76 -118.07
#